data_AF-A0A838IGJ9-F1
#
_entry.id   AF-A0A838IGJ9-F1
#
_cell.length_a   1.000
_cell.length_b   1.000
_cell.length_c   1.000
_cell.angle_alpha   90.00
_cell.angle_beta   90.00
_cell.angle_gamma   90.00
#
_symmetry.space_group_name_H-M   'P 1'
#
loop_
_entity.id
_entity.type
_entity.pdbx_description
1 polymer ?
#
loop_
_entity_poly.entity_id
_entity_poly.type
_entity_poly.pdbx_seq_one_letter_code
_entity_poly.pdbx_strand_id
1 'polypeptide(L)'
;MKSRKPLCVRLCCLSIALATSLVGCDDDPPQKNTPDLGLEDVAVDADAADSGPRLDVGDDASGPDADASADAEIAPEGLEGVELKERWELPGLEGPVHVVRTESNVPHIYATNERDLARVHGFVAARDRFFMMDLSRRLGLGKISELLGDDALGNDVEARMTGMRHVAERMLATADAETVAVMEAFAEGINAYIDHVDRALLPAPSEVDLAYRLLGFTKKTEMMHPFTSLDVTGMLTTFLYQSSFEGGDVGNAAVASRLRSLYADDAPLRSLREAGAIEDIWSAPAPLFPIASGDWGTPGGLNLLGSGVGSGGQGVARSAINQSMVDHLAESLQRQQESMRLRSQERGFGSNAWAVAGDKTTDGASLLAGDGHLPLGIPSILYQVGLDTSVFGGGDIHQLGLVIPGIPVMPLGTNGKVAWSFTQLSGDITDWYREEIRLGANGEPAESFFEGQWRPLERLEETYVIANVVALGSTGRTVTYARYKTFDGRWLSAIEGRRAAENDTPGAGEALVRMHSGFVIPADTDGDDIITAISLDYVGFDTGDMMGTLGELGRTKDVLEFRESTRGLMTSSLNFTVSDGDGNIYYSAYQAVPCRGYLPRGDSGGWAEGADPTLLLDGTRFGGFTIPMNGRRIDETPGQSDPYACVVPFEETPQRLNPASGYVLTANNDPVGVAFDNDLSSGPWYIGGPWTEGFRADTIDRELHAAIESNTADTAKMAAIQGNHDSRLGETFVPHLLEALVSARASSLIDGELTPDAQRIVDLYTTEKAAIDEIVTRLQGWRDRGYQAKSGVETFYQSVSASDREDAIATTIFNAWFGAFQSYVFNDEALDGLWPSGGSTGRIRALAQFLDGRGATNPLALASWNEATGESVFFDDLNTEVIETSAEGMLIGLTRALTFLRTEPTAPGEGGYGSESMDTWLWGLRHMVRFESLLLNYLRDQPSLANLANNFSITTKNLPLAPNLAAGDPRHGLKWFPRDGDQFNVDAANPGLSGRNFSYSSGPVMRMVIALKDGEVSGVNIIPGGQSGLANSPFFHDQARLWLGNETVPMRFHFDDVVAGARGRELYFSP
;
A
#
# COMPACT_ATOMS: atom_id res chain seq x y z
N MET A 1 -1.96 38.58 3.38
CA MET A 1 -2.57 38.95 4.69
C MET A 1 -3.84 39.78 4.50
N LYS A 2 -5.03 39.19 4.70
CA LYS A 2 -6.24 39.79 5.34
C LYS A 2 -7.34 38.72 5.48
N SER A 3 -7.47 38.24 6.72
CA SER A 3 -8.57 37.55 7.42
C SER A 3 -9.73 36.87 6.65
N ARG A 4 -9.82 35.53 6.77
CA ARG A 4 -11.07 34.79 6.94
C ARG A 4 -11.10 34.11 8.32
N LYS A 5 -11.73 34.76 9.29
CA LYS A 5 -12.36 34.15 10.48
C LYS A 5 -13.75 34.79 10.56
N PRO A 6 -14.85 34.01 10.66
CA PRO A 6 -15.21 33.45 11.96
C PRO A 6 -15.95 32.09 11.88
N LEU A 7 -15.31 31.00 12.32
CA LEU A 7 -15.99 29.74 12.71
C LEU A 7 -15.93 29.46 14.22
N CYS A 8 -15.01 30.12 14.96
CA CYS A 8 -14.76 29.87 16.38
C CYS A 8 -15.91 30.22 17.35
N VAL A 9 -16.84 31.12 16.99
CA VAL A 9 -17.82 31.64 17.98
C VAL A 9 -19.13 30.85 18.01
N ARG A 10 -19.45 30.05 16.98
CA ARG A 10 -20.70 29.27 16.94
C ARG A 10 -20.56 27.83 17.45
N LEU A 11 -19.36 27.23 17.39
CA LEU A 11 -19.11 25.88 17.94
C LEU A 11 -18.97 25.86 19.46
N CYS A 12 -18.52 26.95 20.09
CA CYS A 12 -18.39 27.04 21.56
C CYS A 12 -19.73 26.90 22.31
N CYS A 13 -20.86 27.22 21.67
CA CYS A 13 -22.19 27.06 22.28
C CYS A 13 -22.74 25.63 22.16
N LEU A 14 -22.22 24.79 21.26
CA LEU A 14 -22.67 23.40 21.09
C LEU A 14 -21.92 22.44 22.03
N SER A 15 -20.64 22.73 22.32
CA SER A 15 -19.81 21.95 23.26
C SER A 15 -20.27 22.05 24.72
N ILE A 16 -20.99 23.12 25.09
CA ILE A 16 -21.49 23.34 26.45
C ILE A 16 -22.82 22.58 26.69
N ALA A 17 -23.55 22.17 25.65
CA ALA A 17 -24.82 21.46 25.80
C ALA A 17 -24.69 19.93 25.93
N LEU A 18 -23.56 19.34 25.54
CA LEU A 18 -23.29 17.89 25.65
C LEU A 18 -22.48 17.49 26.91
N ALA A 19 -22.03 18.45 27.72
CA ALA A 19 -21.22 18.20 28.93
C ALA A 19 -22.00 18.33 30.26
N THR A 20 -23.32 18.58 30.23
CA THR A 20 -24.16 18.76 31.44
C THR A 20 -25.36 17.81 31.49
N SER A 21 -25.16 16.51 31.32
CA SER A 21 -26.19 15.50 31.63
C SER A 21 -25.66 14.13 32.07
N LEU A 22 -24.47 14.08 32.69
CA LEU A 22 -24.01 12.92 33.47
C LEU A 22 -23.42 13.46 34.78
N VAL A 23 -24.11 13.08 35.87
CA VAL A 23 -24.23 13.78 37.15
C VAL A 23 -23.04 13.53 38.09
N GLY A 24 -22.67 14.54 38.87
CA GLY A 24 -21.96 14.37 40.14
C GLY A 24 -22.84 14.86 41.30
N CYS A 25 -23.05 14.02 42.31
CA CYS A 25 -23.16 14.38 43.72
C CYS A 25 -22.99 13.13 44.60
N ASP A 26 -22.04 13.23 45.52
CA ASP A 26 -21.53 12.21 46.44
C ASP A 26 -22.38 11.98 47.72
N ASP A 27 -22.04 10.87 48.38
CA ASP A 27 -21.95 10.58 49.84
C ASP A 27 -23.14 9.97 50.65
N ASP A 28 -22.99 8.64 50.90
CA ASP A 28 -23.00 7.90 52.19
C ASP A 28 -24.31 7.62 53.01
N PRO A 29 -24.38 6.58 53.91
CA PRO A 29 -24.16 5.13 53.73
C PRO A 29 -25.25 4.27 54.48
N PRO A 30 -25.03 3.05 55.05
CA PRO A 30 -25.85 1.86 54.71
C PRO A 30 -26.70 1.27 55.87
N GLN A 31 -27.74 0.48 55.58
CA GLN A 31 -28.26 -0.52 56.56
C GLN A 31 -29.15 -1.65 55.98
N LYS A 32 -28.63 -2.87 56.16
CA LYS A 32 -29.24 -4.19 56.44
C LYS A 32 -30.78 -4.32 56.48
N ASN A 33 -31.34 -5.30 55.74
CA ASN A 33 -31.90 -6.57 56.26
C ASN A 33 -32.79 -7.27 55.21
N THR A 34 -32.58 -8.58 55.02
CA THR A 34 -33.53 -9.60 54.52
C THR A 34 -34.72 -9.77 55.53
N PRO A 35 -35.79 -10.58 55.32
CA PRO A 35 -36.03 -11.64 54.32
C PRO A 35 -37.48 -11.77 53.73
N ASP A 36 -37.59 -12.54 52.64
CA ASP A 36 -38.48 -13.71 52.35
C ASP A 36 -40.03 -13.74 52.61
N LEU A 37 -40.68 -14.55 51.76
CA LEU A 37 -41.97 -15.28 51.85
C LEU A 37 -43.29 -14.63 51.38
N GLY A 38 -44.04 -15.39 50.55
CA GLY A 38 -45.50 -15.43 50.65
C GLY A 38 -46.29 -15.69 49.35
N LEU A 39 -46.62 -16.96 49.10
CA LEU A 39 -47.64 -17.47 48.16
C LEU A 39 -49.07 -16.97 48.49
N GLU A 40 -49.99 -17.00 47.52
CA GLU A 40 -51.23 -17.80 47.58
C GLU A 40 -52.10 -17.73 46.30
N ASP A 41 -52.61 -18.90 45.93
CA ASP A 41 -53.58 -19.24 44.88
C ASP A 41 -55.02 -18.73 45.18
N VAL A 42 -55.92 -18.79 44.19
CA VAL A 42 -57.16 -19.61 44.20
C VAL A 42 -57.96 -19.41 42.89
N ALA A 43 -58.42 -20.53 42.34
CA ALA A 43 -59.18 -20.71 41.10
C ALA A 43 -60.72 -20.63 41.28
N VAL A 44 -61.46 -20.84 40.16
CA VAL A 44 -62.56 -21.85 39.97
C VAL A 44 -63.77 -21.35 39.12
N ASP A 45 -63.91 -21.97 37.93
CA ASP A 45 -65.07 -22.56 37.19
C ASP A 45 -66.31 -21.82 36.61
N ALA A 46 -66.57 -22.09 35.30
CA ALA A 46 -67.56 -23.06 34.73
C ALA A 46 -68.60 -22.60 33.66
N ASP A 47 -68.75 -23.50 32.67
CA ASP A 47 -69.91 -23.91 31.81
C ASP A 47 -70.39 -23.04 30.62
N ALA A 48 -70.94 -23.56 29.50
CA ALA A 48 -70.91 -24.85 28.76
C ALA A 48 -71.84 -24.75 27.49
N ALA A 49 -71.69 -25.73 26.57
CA ALA A 49 -72.58 -26.19 25.46
C ALA A 49 -72.59 -25.40 24.13
N ASP A 50 -72.54 -25.95 22.89
CA ASP A 50 -72.58 -27.26 22.18
C ASP A 50 -73.60 -27.16 21.03
N SER A 51 -73.17 -27.46 19.79
CA SER A 51 -73.96 -28.14 18.74
C SER A 51 -73.13 -28.37 17.45
N GLY A 52 -72.81 -29.63 17.17
CA GLY A 52 -72.51 -30.11 15.80
C GLY A 52 -73.82 -30.42 15.02
N PRO A 53 -73.79 -30.98 13.77
CA PRO A 53 -72.98 -32.17 13.45
C PRO A 53 -72.54 -32.42 11.96
N ARG A 54 -71.72 -33.49 11.81
CA ARG A 54 -71.58 -34.48 10.69
C ARG A 54 -70.64 -34.23 9.49
N LEU A 55 -69.49 -34.93 9.58
CA LEU A 55 -68.89 -35.92 8.67
C LEU A 55 -69.33 -35.97 7.19
N ASP A 56 -68.34 -35.83 6.30
CA ASP A 56 -68.22 -36.65 5.08
C ASP A 56 -66.74 -36.97 4.81
N VAL A 57 -66.50 -38.20 4.34
CA VAL A 57 -65.19 -38.80 4.02
C VAL A 57 -65.01 -38.77 2.51
N GLY A 58 -63.85 -38.35 2.01
CA GLY A 58 -63.54 -38.40 0.57
C GLY A 58 -62.09 -38.02 0.26
N ASP A 59 -61.41 -38.94 -0.41
CA ASP A 59 -59.99 -39.00 -0.79
C ASP A 59 -59.47 -37.85 -1.69
N ASP A 60 -58.13 -37.77 -1.69
CA ASP A 60 -57.21 -37.37 -2.77
C ASP A 60 -57.23 -35.93 -3.29
N ALA A 61 -56.25 -35.16 -2.82
CA ALA A 61 -55.33 -34.42 -3.69
C ALA A 61 -54.03 -34.10 -2.92
N SER A 62 -52.96 -34.80 -3.25
CA SER A 62 -51.58 -34.45 -2.94
C SER A 62 -51.25 -33.03 -3.43
N GLY A 63 -51.04 -32.09 -2.50
CA GLY A 63 -50.30 -30.87 -2.77
C GLY A 63 -48.80 -31.14 -2.56
N PRO A 64 -47.91 -30.70 -3.47
CA PRO A 64 -46.48 -30.83 -3.24
C PRO A 64 -45.99 -29.73 -2.28
N ASP A 65 -45.03 -30.15 -1.46
CA ASP A 65 -43.95 -29.37 -0.84
C ASP A 65 -44.27 -28.50 0.38
N ALA A 66 -44.48 -29.19 1.51
CA ALA A 66 -44.05 -28.73 2.83
C ALA A 66 -42.81 -29.51 3.36
N ASP A 67 -42.25 -30.42 2.57
CA ASP A 67 -41.11 -31.28 2.96
C ASP A 67 -39.72 -30.70 2.62
N ALA A 68 -39.62 -29.75 1.68
CA ALA A 68 -38.32 -29.20 1.26
C ALA A 68 -37.58 -28.42 2.37
N SER A 69 -38.31 -27.82 3.32
CA SER A 69 -37.69 -27.13 4.47
C SER A 69 -37.17 -28.07 5.55
N ALA A 70 -37.65 -29.32 5.59
CA ALA A 70 -37.22 -30.34 6.56
C ALA A 70 -35.96 -31.06 6.09
N ASP A 71 -35.76 -31.26 4.78
CA ASP A 71 -34.54 -31.86 4.23
C ASP A 71 -33.33 -30.90 4.30
N ALA A 72 -33.55 -29.58 4.22
CA ALA A 72 -32.52 -28.56 4.44
C ALA A 72 -32.03 -28.47 5.90
N GLU A 73 -32.72 -29.11 6.85
CA GLU A 73 -32.35 -29.14 8.27
C GLU A 73 -31.30 -30.20 8.60
N ILE A 74 -31.17 -31.24 7.78
CA ILE A 74 -30.17 -32.29 8.00
C ILE A 74 -28.81 -31.72 7.65
N ALA A 75 -27.90 -31.69 8.64
CA ALA A 75 -26.52 -31.33 8.37
C ALA A 75 -25.97 -32.28 7.29
N PRO A 76 -25.32 -31.76 6.23
CA PRO A 76 -24.69 -32.63 5.25
C PRO A 76 -23.64 -33.50 5.95
N GLU A 77 -23.33 -34.63 5.33
CA GLU A 77 -22.37 -35.60 5.85
C GLU A 77 -21.06 -34.89 6.24
N GLY A 78 -20.63 -35.06 7.50
CA GLY A 78 -19.45 -34.43 8.08
C GLY A 78 -19.69 -33.15 8.88
N LEU A 79 -20.86 -32.50 8.78
CA LEU A 79 -21.23 -31.33 9.60
C LEU A 79 -22.17 -31.66 10.78
N GLU A 80 -22.52 -32.93 11.01
CA GLU A 80 -23.49 -33.32 12.05
C GLU A 80 -23.04 -32.94 13.46
N GLY A 81 -21.73 -32.89 13.69
CA GLY A 81 -21.12 -32.47 14.96
C GLY A 81 -20.94 -30.96 15.11
N VAL A 82 -21.16 -30.17 14.06
CA VAL A 82 -20.95 -28.71 14.07
C VAL A 82 -22.26 -28.00 14.40
N GLU A 83 -22.28 -27.29 15.53
CA GLU A 83 -23.46 -26.57 16.03
C GLU A 83 -23.94 -25.52 15.02
N LEU A 84 -25.21 -25.61 14.61
CA LEU A 84 -25.88 -24.59 13.80
C LEU A 84 -26.21 -23.38 14.69
N LYS A 85 -25.53 -22.25 14.45
CA LYS A 85 -25.67 -21.01 15.23
C LYS A 85 -26.69 -20.06 14.63
N GLU A 86 -26.73 -19.96 13.31
CA GLU A 86 -27.53 -18.95 12.59
C GLU A 86 -28.15 -19.53 11.32
N ARG A 87 -29.26 -18.91 10.90
CA ARG A 87 -29.99 -19.23 9.66
C ARG A 87 -30.34 -17.92 8.96
N TRP A 88 -30.08 -17.86 7.66
CA TRP A 88 -30.28 -16.67 6.86
C TRP A 88 -31.04 -16.99 5.57
N GLU A 89 -32.13 -16.27 5.34
CA GLU A 89 -32.87 -16.31 4.08
C GLU A 89 -32.14 -15.45 3.05
N LEU A 90 -31.69 -16.07 1.96
CA LEU A 90 -30.97 -15.40 0.87
C LEU A 90 -31.64 -15.76 -0.46
N PRO A 91 -32.50 -14.88 -1.00
CA PRO A 91 -33.18 -15.13 -2.27
C PRO A 91 -32.20 -15.39 -3.42
N GLY A 92 -32.58 -16.29 -4.32
CA GLY A 92 -31.82 -16.58 -5.55
C GLY A 92 -30.79 -17.70 -5.41
N LEU A 93 -30.66 -18.32 -4.23
CA LEU A 93 -29.85 -19.53 -4.06
C LEU A 93 -30.49 -20.73 -4.77
N GLU A 94 -29.68 -21.49 -5.52
CA GLU A 94 -30.11 -22.73 -6.19
C GLU A 94 -30.07 -23.94 -5.24
N GLY A 95 -29.22 -23.89 -4.21
CA GLY A 95 -29.14 -24.89 -3.14
C GLY A 95 -28.74 -24.30 -1.79
N PRO A 96 -28.76 -25.11 -0.71
CA PRO A 96 -28.28 -24.67 0.59
C PRO A 96 -26.78 -24.39 0.56
N VAL A 97 -26.36 -23.35 1.28
CA VAL A 97 -24.95 -23.00 1.47
C VAL A 97 -24.63 -23.00 2.95
N HIS A 98 -23.50 -23.60 3.30
CA HIS A 98 -23.02 -23.68 4.69
C HIS A 98 -21.79 -22.81 4.88
N VAL A 99 -21.78 -22.00 5.94
CA VAL A 99 -20.59 -21.26 6.36
C VAL A 99 -20.13 -21.79 7.70
N VAL A 100 -18.95 -22.41 7.74
CA VAL A 100 -18.32 -22.84 8.99
C VAL A 100 -17.32 -21.78 9.42
N ARG A 101 -17.46 -21.26 10.64
CA ARG A 101 -16.51 -20.29 11.20
C ARG A 101 -15.54 -20.99 12.13
N THR A 102 -14.25 -20.80 11.90
CA THR A 102 -13.16 -21.37 12.70
C THR A 102 -12.59 -20.31 13.66
N GLU A 103 -11.40 -20.53 14.22
CA GLU A 103 -10.73 -19.56 15.09
C GLU A 103 -10.58 -18.19 14.41
N SER A 104 -10.58 -17.13 15.23
CA SER A 104 -10.49 -15.75 14.75
C SER A 104 -11.53 -15.34 13.69
N ASN A 105 -12.67 -16.04 13.67
CA ASN A 105 -13.83 -15.76 12.81
C ASN A 105 -13.57 -15.91 11.30
N VAL A 106 -12.68 -16.82 10.90
CA VAL A 106 -12.45 -17.13 9.48
C VAL A 106 -13.63 -17.95 8.93
N PRO A 107 -14.37 -17.46 7.92
CA PRO A 107 -15.45 -18.21 7.28
C PRO A 107 -14.91 -19.18 6.22
N HIS A 108 -15.43 -20.40 6.22
CA HIS A 108 -15.30 -21.38 5.15
C HIS A 108 -16.68 -21.61 4.54
N ILE A 109 -16.84 -21.23 3.28
CA ILE A 109 -18.11 -21.23 2.55
C ILE A 109 -18.17 -22.46 1.65
N TYR A 110 -19.16 -23.31 1.89
CA TYR A 110 -19.41 -24.53 1.13
C TYR A 110 -20.73 -24.43 0.38
N ALA A 111 -20.68 -24.51 -0.95
CA ALA A 111 -21.84 -24.45 -1.84
C ALA A 111 -21.79 -25.58 -2.88
N THR A 112 -22.87 -25.79 -3.63
CA THR A 112 -22.91 -26.80 -4.70
C THR A 112 -22.44 -26.25 -6.05
N ASN A 113 -22.46 -24.93 -6.21
CA ASN A 113 -22.13 -24.19 -7.43
C ASN A 113 -21.49 -22.84 -7.10
N GLU A 114 -20.80 -22.26 -8.08
CA GLU A 114 -20.02 -21.03 -7.91
C GLU A 114 -20.89 -19.77 -7.70
N ARG A 115 -22.11 -19.72 -8.25
CA ARG A 115 -22.99 -18.56 -8.08
C ARG A 115 -23.48 -18.43 -6.65
N ASP A 116 -23.90 -19.54 -6.05
CA ASP A 116 -24.32 -19.58 -4.65
C ASP A 116 -23.14 -19.30 -3.71
N LEU A 117 -21.96 -19.85 -4.03
CA LEU A 117 -20.71 -19.53 -3.34
C LEU A 117 -20.44 -18.02 -3.37
N ALA A 118 -20.48 -17.40 -4.55
CA ALA A 118 -20.24 -15.97 -4.73
C ALA A 118 -21.28 -15.11 -4.02
N ARG A 119 -22.57 -15.48 -4.08
CA ARG A 119 -23.65 -14.77 -3.39
C ARG A 119 -23.47 -14.77 -1.88
N VAL A 120 -23.17 -15.92 -1.28
CA VAL A 120 -22.93 -16.00 0.17
C VAL A 120 -21.60 -15.33 0.54
N HIS A 121 -20.57 -15.42 -0.30
CA HIS A 121 -19.32 -14.68 -0.11
C HIS A 121 -19.56 -13.16 -0.04
N GLY A 122 -20.35 -12.60 -0.97
CA GLY A 122 -20.72 -11.19 -0.96
C GLY A 122 -21.47 -10.78 0.31
N PHE A 123 -22.42 -11.60 0.77
CA PHE A 123 -23.17 -11.35 2.01
C PHE A 123 -22.27 -11.37 3.25
N VAL A 124 -21.45 -12.42 3.39
CA VAL A 124 -20.55 -12.61 4.54
C VAL A 124 -19.49 -11.50 4.60
N ALA A 125 -18.87 -11.18 3.46
CA ALA A 125 -17.90 -10.10 3.37
C ALA A 125 -18.54 -8.75 3.70
N ALA A 126 -19.75 -8.46 3.22
CA ALA A 126 -20.48 -7.23 3.55
C ALA A 126 -20.81 -7.14 5.05
N ARG A 127 -21.27 -8.23 5.67
CA ARG A 127 -21.55 -8.30 7.11
C ARG A 127 -20.35 -7.89 7.96
N ASP A 128 -19.14 -8.25 7.51
CA ASP A 128 -17.90 -7.96 8.21
C ASP A 128 -17.26 -6.63 7.77
N ARG A 129 -17.36 -6.22 6.50
CA ARG A 129 -16.49 -5.19 5.87
C ARG A 129 -17.21 -4.19 4.93
N PHE A 130 -18.54 -4.08 4.95
CA PHE A 130 -19.30 -3.25 3.99
C PHE A 130 -18.78 -1.82 3.79
N PHE A 131 -18.45 -1.08 4.86
CA PHE A 131 -18.02 0.32 4.72
C PHE A 131 -16.76 0.46 3.86
N MET A 132 -15.79 -0.45 4.02
CA MET A 132 -14.58 -0.51 3.21
C MET A 132 -14.90 -0.82 1.75
N MET A 133 -15.83 -1.74 1.50
CA MET A 133 -16.29 -2.11 0.16
C MET A 133 -16.99 -0.93 -0.53
N ASP A 134 -17.89 -0.24 0.18
CA ASP A 134 -18.61 0.93 -0.34
C ASP A 134 -17.65 2.08 -0.69
N LEU A 135 -16.67 2.34 0.17
CA LEU A 135 -15.65 3.35 -0.09
C LEU A 135 -14.79 2.97 -1.32
N SER A 136 -14.36 1.70 -1.41
CA SER A 136 -13.53 1.21 -2.51
C SER A 136 -14.23 1.34 -3.86
N ARG A 137 -15.52 0.95 -3.97
CA ARG A 137 -16.25 1.13 -5.25
C ARG A 137 -16.42 2.59 -5.64
N ARG A 138 -16.60 3.49 -4.64
CA ARG A 138 -16.82 4.93 -4.89
C ARG A 138 -15.54 5.60 -5.35
N LEU A 139 -14.38 5.21 -4.81
CA LEU A 139 -13.08 5.63 -5.33
C LEU A 139 -12.90 5.19 -6.79
N GLY A 140 -13.13 3.91 -7.07
CA GLY A 140 -12.98 3.30 -8.40
C GLY A 140 -13.83 3.95 -9.49
N LEU A 141 -15.04 4.39 -9.11
CA LEU A 141 -16.00 5.00 -10.03
C LEU A 141 -16.03 6.54 -9.97
N GLY A 142 -15.26 7.16 -9.08
CA GLY A 142 -15.32 8.59 -8.77
C GLY A 142 -16.73 9.02 -8.35
N LYS A 143 -17.23 8.50 -7.22
CA LYS A 143 -18.58 8.74 -6.66
C LYS A 143 -18.59 9.03 -5.16
N ILE A 144 -17.51 9.57 -4.59
CA ILE A 144 -17.44 9.96 -3.19
C ILE A 144 -18.28 11.21 -2.90
N SER A 145 -18.42 12.11 -3.88
CA SER A 145 -19.28 13.31 -3.74
C SER A 145 -20.77 12.97 -3.61
N GLU A 146 -21.19 11.77 -4.02
CA GLU A 146 -22.53 11.22 -3.72
C GLU A 146 -22.74 10.89 -2.24
N LEU A 147 -21.66 10.87 -1.43
CA LEU A 147 -21.69 10.64 0.01
C LEU A 147 -21.32 11.89 0.82
N LEU A 148 -20.24 12.57 0.44
CA LEU A 148 -19.66 13.68 1.20
C LEU A 148 -19.93 15.06 0.59
N GLY A 149 -20.60 15.12 -0.56
CA GLY A 149 -20.95 16.37 -1.22
C GLY A 149 -19.73 17.08 -1.83
N ASP A 150 -19.75 18.41 -1.75
CA ASP A 150 -18.80 19.33 -2.40
C ASP A 150 -17.33 19.06 -2.07
N ASP A 151 -17.05 18.72 -0.81
CA ASP A 151 -15.67 18.47 -0.33
C ASP A 151 -15.00 17.29 -1.05
N ALA A 152 -15.79 16.36 -1.60
CA ALA A 152 -15.28 15.19 -2.30
C ALA A 152 -15.34 15.28 -3.84
N LEU A 153 -15.89 16.36 -4.41
CA LEU A 153 -15.98 16.53 -5.86
C LEU A 153 -14.59 16.55 -6.52
N GLY A 154 -13.58 17.10 -5.83
CA GLY A 154 -12.19 17.07 -6.29
C GLY A 154 -11.70 15.66 -6.58
N ASN A 155 -11.85 14.75 -5.60
CA ASN A 155 -11.44 13.35 -5.70
C ASN A 155 -12.16 12.63 -6.86
N ASP A 156 -13.46 12.87 -7.02
CA ASP A 156 -14.24 12.25 -8.10
C ASP A 156 -13.78 12.74 -9.47
N VAL A 157 -13.51 14.04 -9.60
CA VAL A 157 -12.98 14.62 -10.84
C VAL A 157 -11.59 14.04 -11.12
N GLU A 158 -10.69 13.99 -10.14
CA GLU A 158 -9.33 13.44 -10.31
C GLU A 158 -9.34 11.95 -10.69
N ALA A 159 -10.16 11.13 -10.02
CA ALA A 159 -10.30 9.70 -10.33
C ALA A 159 -10.82 9.44 -11.75
N ARG A 160 -11.81 10.22 -12.19
CA ARG A 160 -12.28 10.14 -13.57
C ARG A 160 -11.31 10.80 -14.55
N MET A 161 -10.50 11.77 -14.07
CA MET A 161 -9.45 12.41 -14.87
C MET A 161 -8.39 11.45 -15.37
N THR A 162 -7.99 10.51 -14.52
CA THR A 162 -7.06 9.43 -14.87
C THR A 162 -7.73 8.22 -15.52
N GLY A 163 -9.04 8.29 -15.80
CA GLY A 163 -9.79 7.26 -16.53
C GLY A 163 -10.24 6.06 -15.68
N MET A 164 -10.24 6.13 -14.34
CA MET A 164 -10.58 4.97 -13.49
C MET A 164 -11.93 4.35 -13.84
N ARG A 165 -12.97 5.17 -14.00
CA ARG A 165 -14.30 4.70 -14.39
C ARG A 165 -14.31 4.03 -15.77
N HIS A 166 -13.52 4.54 -16.71
CA HIS A 166 -13.40 3.95 -18.04
C HIS A 166 -12.80 2.52 -17.96
N VAL A 167 -11.77 2.33 -17.13
CA VAL A 167 -11.18 1.01 -16.87
C VAL A 167 -12.20 0.05 -16.25
N ALA A 168 -12.98 0.50 -15.26
CA ALA A 168 -14.04 -0.31 -14.63
C ALA A 168 -15.14 -0.75 -15.61
N GLU A 169 -15.60 0.16 -16.46
CA GLU A 169 -16.61 -0.09 -17.49
C GLU A 169 -16.06 -1.04 -18.58
N ARG A 170 -14.79 -0.88 -18.96
CA ARG A 170 -14.14 -1.74 -19.95
C ARG A 170 -13.99 -3.18 -19.46
N MET A 171 -13.47 -3.40 -18.24
CA MET A 171 -13.35 -4.75 -17.65
C MET A 171 -14.70 -5.47 -17.67
N LEU A 172 -15.79 -4.78 -17.30
CA LEU A 172 -17.13 -5.36 -17.31
C LEU A 172 -17.61 -5.67 -18.74
N ALA A 173 -17.34 -4.78 -19.70
CA ALA A 173 -17.74 -4.96 -21.09
C ALA A 173 -17.01 -6.11 -21.80
N THR A 174 -15.79 -6.43 -21.36
CA THR A 174 -14.96 -7.52 -21.93
C THR A 174 -15.06 -8.84 -21.16
N ALA A 175 -15.64 -8.84 -19.96
CA ALA A 175 -15.84 -10.04 -19.16
C ALA A 175 -16.77 -11.04 -19.87
N ASP A 176 -16.47 -12.33 -19.74
CA ASP A 176 -17.36 -13.36 -20.26
C ASP A 176 -18.64 -13.52 -19.42
N ALA A 177 -19.63 -14.24 -19.96
CA ALA A 177 -20.93 -14.37 -19.34
C ALA A 177 -20.88 -15.07 -17.96
N GLU A 178 -19.92 -15.97 -17.75
CA GLU A 178 -19.73 -16.67 -16.49
C GLU A 178 -19.17 -15.72 -15.42
N THR A 179 -18.15 -14.96 -15.77
CA THR A 179 -17.54 -13.95 -14.89
C THR A 179 -18.55 -12.88 -14.50
N VAL A 180 -19.35 -12.40 -15.46
CA VAL A 180 -20.44 -11.45 -15.17
C VAL A 180 -21.45 -12.06 -14.19
N ALA A 181 -21.87 -13.31 -14.38
CA ALA A 181 -22.83 -13.97 -13.49
C ALA A 181 -22.27 -14.14 -12.06
N VAL A 182 -20.97 -14.40 -11.90
CA VAL A 182 -20.31 -14.45 -10.58
C VAL A 182 -20.30 -13.07 -9.92
N MET A 183 -19.97 -12.01 -10.67
CA MET A 183 -20.00 -10.64 -10.14
C MET A 183 -21.42 -10.20 -9.76
N GLU A 184 -22.43 -10.56 -10.55
CA GLU A 184 -23.84 -10.30 -10.26
C GLU A 184 -24.27 -11.00 -8.97
N ALA A 185 -24.00 -12.31 -8.85
CA ALA A 185 -24.33 -13.08 -7.66
C ALA A 185 -23.65 -12.51 -6.40
N PHE A 186 -22.38 -12.14 -6.48
CA PHE A 186 -21.66 -11.49 -5.39
C PHE A 186 -22.30 -10.15 -4.98
N ALA A 187 -22.67 -9.30 -5.96
CA ALA A 187 -23.36 -8.04 -5.71
C ALA A 187 -24.75 -8.24 -5.07
N GLU A 188 -25.50 -9.25 -5.51
CA GLU A 188 -26.78 -9.64 -4.91
C GLU A 188 -26.62 -10.05 -3.44
N GLY A 189 -25.55 -10.75 -3.10
CA GLY A 189 -25.19 -11.07 -1.72
C GLY A 189 -24.98 -9.84 -0.84
N ILE A 190 -24.24 -8.85 -1.35
CA ILE A 190 -24.05 -7.56 -0.66
C ILE A 190 -25.40 -6.85 -0.49
N ASN A 191 -26.24 -6.85 -1.52
CA ASN A 191 -27.56 -6.22 -1.49
C ASN A 191 -28.50 -6.90 -0.48
N ALA A 192 -28.42 -8.22 -0.34
CA ALA A 192 -29.15 -8.94 0.68
C ALA A 192 -28.71 -8.52 2.09
N TYR A 193 -27.43 -8.25 2.34
CA TYR A 193 -26.97 -7.67 3.61
C TYR A 193 -27.61 -6.29 3.85
N ILE A 194 -27.65 -5.40 2.84
CA ILE A 194 -28.30 -4.08 2.96
C ILE A 194 -29.78 -4.23 3.34
N ASP A 195 -30.52 -5.15 2.71
CA ASP A 195 -31.93 -5.43 3.02
C ASP A 195 -32.12 -5.95 4.46
N HIS A 196 -31.22 -6.82 4.94
CA HIS A 196 -31.25 -7.29 6.33
C HIS A 196 -30.98 -6.15 7.33
N VAL A 197 -30.13 -5.18 6.99
CA VAL A 197 -29.92 -3.98 7.80
C VAL A 197 -31.16 -3.09 7.80
N ASP A 198 -31.85 -2.92 6.66
CA ASP A 198 -33.09 -2.12 6.58
C ASP A 198 -34.20 -2.71 7.45
N ARG A 199 -34.30 -4.05 7.47
CA ARG A 199 -35.22 -4.82 8.31
C ARG A 199 -34.79 -4.94 9.77
N ALA A 200 -33.64 -4.36 10.14
CA ALA A 200 -33.05 -4.43 11.47
C ALA A 200 -32.74 -5.87 11.96
N LEU A 201 -32.46 -6.79 11.04
CA LEU A 201 -32.02 -8.16 11.33
C LEU A 201 -30.51 -8.25 11.55
N LEU A 202 -29.75 -7.36 10.91
CA LEU A 202 -28.29 -7.24 11.06
C LEU A 202 -27.89 -5.79 11.41
N PRO A 203 -26.76 -5.59 12.10
CA PRO A 203 -26.26 -4.25 12.39
C PRO A 203 -25.73 -3.60 11.11
N ALA A 204 -25.94 -2.29 11.00
CA ALA A 204 -25.23 -1.46 10.03
C ALA A 204 -23.74 -1.39 10.38
N PRO A 205 -22.87 -1.02 9.42
CA PRO A 205 -21.46 -0.74 9.70
C PRO A 205 -21.30 0.33 10.76
N SER A 206 -20.25 0.24 11.59
CA SER A 206 -20.07 1.13 12.73
C SER A 206 -19.89 2.60 12.31
N GLU A 207 -19.26 2.83 11.16
CA GLU A 207 -19.07 4.14 10.55
C GLU A 207 -20.40 4.75 10.10
N VAL A 208 -21.25 3.95 9.45
CA VAL A 208 -22.59 4.37 9.01
C VAL A 208 -23.48 4.66 10.21
N ASP A 209 -23.46 3.79 11.21
CA ASP A 209 -24.24 3.94 12.44
C ASP A 209 -23.92 5.26 13.16
N LEU A 210 -22.64 5.64 13.17
CA LEU A 210 -22.18 6.90 13.76
C LEU A 210 -22.52 8.12 12.89
N ALA A 211 -22.35 8.02 11.56
CA ALA A 211 -22.33 9.19 10.67
C ALA A 211 -23.70 9.59 10.11
N TYR A 212 -24.67 8.67 9.97
CA TYR A 212 -25.86 8.95 9.14
C TYR A 212 -26.66 10.19 9.55
N ARG A 213 -26.90 10.40 10.85
CA ARG A 213 -27.60 11.61 11.33
C ARG A 213 -26.77 12.87 11.17
N LEU A 214 -25.46 12.76 11.35
CA LEU A 214 -24.54 13.89 11.17
C LEU A 214 -24.57 14.35 9.70
N LEU A 215 -24.65 13.40 8.76
CA LEU A 215 -24.71 13.68 7.33
C LEU A 215 -26.14 14.02 6.83
N GLY A 216 -27.13 14.06 7.73
CA GLY A 216 -28.50 14.50 7.42
C GLY A 216 -29.46 13.41 6.94
N PHE A 217 -29.05 12.14 6.98
CA PHE A 217 -29.89 10.99 6.63
C PHE A 217 -30.83 10.61 7.78
N THR A 218 -32.01 10.09 7.43
CA THR A 218 -33.01 9.66 8.43
C THR A 218 -32.91 8.18 8.76
N LYS A 219 -32.48 7.37 7.79
CA LYS A 219 -32.19 5.95 7.93
C LYS A 219 -30.73 5.66 7.57
N LYS A 220 -30.14 4.67 8.24
CA LYS A 220 -28.77 4.20 7.97
C LYS A 220 -28.61 3.71 6.53
N THR A 221 -29.63 3.01 6.03
CA THR A 221 -29.67 2.42 4.69
C THR A 221 -29.77 3.44 3.56
N GLU A 222 -30.10 4.71 3.85
CA GLU A 222 -30.01 5.78 2.84
C GLU A 222 -28.56 6.05 2.39
N MET A 223 -27.57 5.69 3.22
CA MET A 223 -26.13 5.75 2.86
C MET A 223 -25.64 4.48 2.15
N MET A 224 -26.40 3.38 2.23
CA MET A 224 -25.99 2.06 1.77
C MET A 224 -26.64 1.76 0.41
N HIS A 225 -26.12 2.36 -0.67
CA HIS A 225 -26.68 2.12 -1.99
C HIS A 225 -26.42 0.69 -2.48
N PRO A 226 -27.37 0.07 -3.19
CA PRO A 226 -27.17 -1.23 -3.81
C PRO A 226 -25.94 -1.29 -4.72
N PHE A 227 -25.38 -2.49 -4.84
CA PHE A 227 -24.24 -2.86 -5.66
C PHE A 227 -24.71 -3.52 -6.96
N THR A 228 -23.93 -3.33 -8.01
CA THR A 228 -24.04 -3.94 -9.34
C THR A 228 -22.69 -4.53 -9.73
N SER A 229 -22.61 -5.26 -10.85
CA SER A 229 -21.33 -5.76 -11.37
C SER A 229 -20.32 -4.65 -11.70
N LEU A 230 -20.80 -3.46 -12.08
CA LEU A 230 -19.93 -2.29 -12.28
C LEU A 230 -19.33 -1.79 -10.95
N ASP A 231 -20.04 -1.94 -9.83
CA ASP A 231 -19.47 -1.63 -8.53
C ASP A 231 -18.39 -2.65 -8.13
N VAL A 232 -18.55 -3.92 -8.54
CA VAL A 232 -17.52 -4.97 -8.36
C VAL A 232 -16.26 -4.67 -9.17
N THR A 233 -16.40 -4.32 -10.46
CA THR A 233 -15.25 -3.90 -11.26
C THR A 233 -14.67 -2.55 -10.80
N GLY A 234 -15.49 -1.66 -10.23
CA GLY A 234 -15.05 -0.43 -9.57
C GLY A 234 -14.14 -0.71 -8.38
N MET A 235 -14.45 -1.71 -7.55
CA MET A 235 -13.57 -2.10 -6.44
C MET A 235 -12.23 -2.67 -6.93
N LEU A 236 -12.26 -3.53 -7.96
CA LEU A 236 -11.02 -4.03 -8.59
C LEU A 236 -10.20 -2.87 -9.19
N THR A 237 -10.85 -1.91 -9.85
CA THR A 237 -10.19 -0.72 -10.42
C THR A 237 -9.44 0.07 -9.35
N THR A 238 -10.02 0.28 -8.17
CA THR A 238 -9.31 0.93 -7.06
C THR A 238 -8.00 0.22 -6.73
N PHE A 239 -8.02 -1.12 -6.65
CA PHE A 239 -6.81 -1.90 -6.42
C PHE A 239 -5.80 -1.75 -7.58
N LEU A 240 -6.24 -1.85 -8.83
CA LEU A 240 -5.36 -1.75 -10.00
C LEU A 240 -4.68 -0.37 -10.10
N TYR A 241 -5.38 0.72 -9.79
CA TYR A 241 -4.77 2.06 -9.75
C TYR A 241 -3.84 2.21 -8.54
N GLN A 242 -4.19 1.62 -7.40
CA GLN A 242 -3.29 1.59 -6.26
C GLN A 242 -2.01 0.82 -6.59
N SER A 243 -2.06 -0.30 -7.30
CA SER A 243 -0.90 -1.12 -7.61
C SER A 243 -0.14 -0.70 -8.85
N SER A 244 -0.75 -0.11 -9.88
CA SER A 244 -0.11 -0.06 -11.21
C SER A 244 -0.12 1.30 -11.91
N PHE A 245 -1.04 2.20 -11.57
CA PHE A 245 -1.04 3.55 -12.14
C PHE A 245 0.09 4.40 -11.52
N GLU A 246 0.84 5.10 -12.34
CA GLU A 246 1.93 5.95 -11.90
C GLU A 246 1.83 7.36 -12.52
N GLY A 247 2.65 8.28 -12.05
CA GLY A 247 2.69 9.67 -12.53
C GLY A 247 4.07 10.29 -12.30
N GLY A 248 5.06 9.42 -12.13
CA GLY A 248 6.45 9.75 -11.84
C GLY A 248 7.06 10.52 -12.99
N ASP A 249 6.71 10.23 -14.24
CA ASP A 249 7.28 10.91 -15.42
C ASP A 249 6.98 12.40 -15.45
N VAL A 250 5.79 12.81 -15.00
CA VAL A 250 5.43 14.23 -14.86
C VAL A 250 6.31 14.90 -13.80
N GLY A 251 6.53 14.22 -12.66
CA GLY A 251 7.44 14.68 -11.61
C GLY A 251 8.89 14.75 -12.09
N ASN A 252 9.34 13.73 -12.82
CA ASN A 252 10.68 13.65 -13.39
C ASN A 252 10.92 14.76 -14.41
N ALA A 253 9.94 15.05 -15.27
CA ALA A 253 10.00 16.19 -16.19
C ALA A 253 10.06 17.53 -15.45
N ALA A 254 9.28 17.68 -14.37
CA ALA A 254 9.32 18.87 -13.52
C ALA A 254 10.72 19.07 -12.89
N VAL A 255 11.36 18.00 -12.41
CA VAL A 255 12.72 18.07 -11.83
C VAL A 255 13.77 18.32 -12.90
N ALA A 256 13.77 17.53 -13.97
CA ALA A 256 14.72 17.58 -15.08
C ALA A 256 14.90 19.00 -15.65
N SER A 257 13.81 19.75 -15.77
CA SER A 257 13.81 21.14 -16.24
C SER A 257 14.58 22.12 -15.33
N ARG A 258 14.70 21.81 -14.04
CA ARG A 258 15.29 22.68 -13.00
C ARG A 258 16.71 22.28 -12.59
N LEU A 259 17.15 21.04 -12.86
CA LEU A 259 18.42 20.47 -12.38
C LEU A 259 19.67 21.35 -12.64
N ARG A 260 19.71 22.06 -13.78
CA ARG A 260 20.87 22.90 -14.19
C ARG A 260 20.81 24.35 -13.66
N SER A 261 19.78 24.67 -12.89
CA SER A 261 19.57 25.98 -12.27
C SER A 261 19.11 25.84 -10.83
N LEU A 262 19.44 24.71 -10.17
CA LEU A 262 19.08 24.46 -8.77
C LEU A 262 19.72 25.49 -7.84
N TYR A 263 20.96 25.88 -8.15
CA TYR A 263 21.76 26.77 -7.33
C TYR A 263 21.81 28.18 -7.91
N ALA A 264 21.83 29.18 -7.02
CA ALA A 264 22.09 30.57 -7.39
C ALA A 264 23.48 30.72 -8.02
N ASP A 265 23.65 31.71 -8.90
CA ASP A 265 24.90 31.92 -9.65
C ASP A 265 26.14 32.12 -8.76
N ASP A 266 25.94 32.59 -7.52
CA ASP A 266 26.97 32.88 -6.53
C ASP A 266 27.16 31.78 -5.46
N ALA A 267 26.48 30.63 -5.59
CA ALA A 267 26.61 29.53 -4.65
C ALA A 267 28.06 28.97 -4.61
N PRO A 268 28.64 28.72 -3.42
CA PRO A 268 29.95 28.08 -3.27
C PRO A 268 30.01 26.73 -3.99
N LEU A 269 31.11 26.48 -4.73
CA LEU A 269 31.36 25.22 -5.43
C LEU A 269 30.18 24.75 -6.33
N ARG A 270 29.38 25.70 -6.84
CA ARG A 270 28.18 25.45 -7.65
C ARG A 270 28.35 24.35 -8.69
N SER A 271 29.44 24.39 -9.45
CA SER A 271 29.69 23.42 -10.53
C SER A 271 29.75 21.98 -10.03
N LEU A 272 30.34 21.72 -8.87
CA LEU A 272 30.40 20.38 -8.26
C LEU A 272 29.04 19.96 -7.72
N ARG A 273 28.30 20.89 -7.11
CA ARG A 273 26.94 20.63 -6.59
C ARG A 273 25.95 20.31 -7.71
N GLU A 274 25.95 21.09 -8.79
CA GLU A 274 25.11 20.81 -9.97
C GLU A 274 25.48 19.48 -10.64
N ALA A 275 26.79 19.20 -10.79
CA ALA A 275 27.24 17.93 -11.35
C ALA A 275 26.84 16.74 -10.46
N GLY A 276 27.05 16.85 -9.14
CA GLY A 276 26.66 15.83 -8.17
C GLY A 276 25.15 15.59 -8.10
N ALA A 277 24.34 16.64 -8.15
CA ALA A 277 22.88 16.51 -8.18
C ALA A 277 22.40 15.74 -9.43
N ILE A 278 23.07 15.92 -10.57
CA ILE A 278 22.74 15.24 -11.82
C ILE A 278 23.29 13.82 -11.85
N GLU A 279 24.58 13.64 -11.59
CA GLU A 279 25.30 12.39 -11.83
C GLU A 279 25.25 11.45 -10.63
N ASP A 280 25.51 11.96 -9.42
CA ASP A 280 25.61 11.12 -8.22
C ASP A 280 24.24 10.88 -7.54
N ILE A 281 23.25 11.74 -7.79
CA ILE A 281 21.91 11.65 -7.18
C ILE A 281 20.84 11.25 -8.20
N TRP A 282 20.57 12.09 -9.20
CA TRP A 282 19.45 11.88 -10.13
C TRP A 282 19.67 10.66 -11.04
N SER A 283 20.87 10.53 -11.60
CA SER A 283 21.20 9.53 -12.64
C SER A 283 21.82 8.24 -12.08
N ALA A 284 21.71 7.99 -10.77
CA ALA A 284 22.34 6.85 -10.11
C ALA A 284 21.29 5.86 -9.54
N PRO A 285 20.52 5.12 -10.37
CA PRO A 285 19.46 4.22 -9.92
C PRO A 285 19.93 2.94 -9.19
N ALA A 286 21.22 2.62 -9.17
CA ALA A 286 21.72 1.34 -8.66
C ALA A 286 21.44 1.12 -7.16
N PRO A 287 20.94 -0.06 -6.76
CA PRO A 287 20.66 -0.35 -5.36
C PRO A 287 21.94 -0.58 -4.55
N LEU A 288 21.90 -0.29 -3.25
CA LEU A 288 23.00 -0.60 -2.34
C LEU A 288 23.32 -2.11 -2.23
N PHE A 289 22.28 -2.95 -2.27
CA PHE A 289 22.43 -4.41 -2.27
C PHE A 289 21.90 -5.00 -3.57
N PRO A 290 22.76 -5.28 -4.56
CA PRO A 290 22.35 -5.70 -5.89
C PRO A 290 21.89 -7.17 -5.89
N ILE A 291 20.60 -7.39 -5.63
CA ILE A 291 19.94 -8.69 -5.70
C ILE A 291 18.82 -8.66 -6.74
N ALA A 292 18.87 -9.60 -7.68
CA ALA A 292 17.88 -9.75 -8.74
C ALA A 292 16.93 -10.92 -8.44
N SER A 293 15.62 -10.69 -8.60
CA SER A 293 14.60 -11.72 -8.35
C SER A 293 14.55 -12.81 -9.41
N GLY A 294 14.77 -12.45 -10.68
CA GLY A 294 14.73 -13.34 -11.83
C GLY A 294 15.83 -13.04 -12.85
N ASP A 295 15.66 -13.59 -14.04
CA ASP A 295 16.55 -13.41 -15.19
C ASP A 295 15.71 -13.01 -16.41
N TRP A 296 16.35 -12.41 -17.42
CA TRP A 296 15.68 -12.17 -18.71
C TRP A 296 15.38 -13.51 -19.41
N GLY A 297 14.10 -13.73 -19.69
CA GLY A 297 13.59 -14.93 -20.35
C GLY A 297 13.64 -16.23 -19.55
N THR A 298 13.38 -17.36 -20.20
CA THR A 298 13.28 -18.68 -19.53
C THR A 298 14.63 -19.39 -19.35
N PRO A 299 14.79 -20.23 -18.30
CA PRO A 299 15.97 -21.08 -18.16
C PRO A 299 16.16 -21.99 -19.37
N GLY A 300 17.21 -21.74 -20.16
CA GLY A 300 17.52 -22.47 -21.40
C GLY A 300 17.20 -21.73 -22.70
N GLY A 301 16.57 -20.55 -22.63
CA GLY A 301 16.56 -19.58 -23.72
C GLY A 301 17.98 -19.07 -23.97
N LEU A 302 18.39 -19.01 -25.24
CA LEU A 302 19.68 -18.50 -25.64
C LEU A 302 19.83 -17.05 -25.16
N ASN A 303 20.73 -16.85 -24.19
CA ASN A 303 21.22 -15.54 -23.76
C ASN A 303 21.97 -14.90 -24.95
N LEU A 304 21.23 -14.21 -25.82
CA LEU A 304 21.71 -13.82 -27.15
C LEU A 304 22.34 -12.43 -27.20
N LEU A 305 22.47 -11.72 -26.08
CA LEU A 305 23.02 -10.36 -26.09
C LEU A 305 24.03 -10.20 -24.96
N GLY A 306 25.28 -9.97 -25.36
CA GLY A 306 26.38 -9.74 -24.44
C GLY A 306 26.23 -8.41 -23.71
N SER A 307 26.63 -8.41 -22.45
CA SER A 307 26.77 -7.25 -21.57
C SER A 307 27.72 -6.23 -22.21
N GLY A 308 27.16 -5.29 -22.97
CA GLY A 308 27.88 -4.12 -23.45
C GLY A 308 27.93 -3.10 -22.33
N VAL A 309 29.05 -3.05 -21.60
CA VAL A 309 29.33 -1.98 -20.64
C VAL A 309 29.55 -0.69 -21.43
N GLY A 310 28.56 0.19 -21.42
CA GLY A 310 28.66 1.56 -21.89
C GLY A 310 28.27 2.50 -20.77
N SER A 311 29.24 3.09 -20.08
CA SER A 311 28.99 4.23 -19.18
C SER A 311 28.72 5.46 -20.04
N GLY A 312 27.47 5.69 -20.39
CA GLY A 312 27.02 6.90 -21.09
C GLY A 312 26.10 7.69 -20.17
N GLY A 313 26.61 8.78 -19.57
CA GLY A 313 25.76 9.71 -18.84
C GLY A 313 24.60 10.17 -19.72
N GLN A 314 23.37 9.96 -19.24
CA GLN A 314 22.14 10.35 -19.92
C GLN A 314 22.10 11.88 -20.00
N GLY A 315 22.31 12.42 -21.20
CA GLY A 315 22.07 13.83 -21.46
C GLY A 315 20.58 14.10 -21.53
N VAL A 316 20.01 14.69 -20.49
CA VAL A 316 18.59 15.11 -20.46
C VAL A 316 18.32 16.11 -21.60
N ALA A 317 17.70 15.63 -22.68
CA ALA A 317 17.29 16.46 -23.81
C ALA A 317 15.88 17.06 -23.55
N ARG A 318 15.60 18.24 -24.10
CA ARG A 318 14.54 19.13 -23.60
C ARG A 318 13.34 19.17 -24.55
N SER A 319 12.14 19.00 -24.00
CA SER A 319 10.93 19.57 -24.60
C SER A 319 10.61 20.88 -23.88
N ALA A 320 10.36 21.97 -24.62
CA ALA A 320 9.93 23.24 -24.03
C ALA A 320 8.51 23.09 -23.45
N ILE A 321 8.39 23.07 -22.13
CA ILE A 321 7.11 22.88 -21.42
C ILE A 321 6.85 24.06 -20.50
N ASN A 322 5.58 24.48 -20.40
CA ASN A 322 5.20 25.48 -19.42
C ASN A 322 5.42 24.95 -18.00
N GLN A 323 6.43 25.48 -17.30
CA GLN A 323 6.85 24.95 -16.01
C GLN A 323 5.71 24.92 -14.99
N SER A 324 4.93 26.01 -14.93
CA SER A 324 3.85 26.14 -13.96
C SER A 324 2.77 25.08 -14.16
N MET A 325 2.45 24.74 -15.41
CA MET A 325 1.50 23.68 -15.74
C MET A 325 1.97 22.31 -15.21
N VAL A 326 3.23 21.96 -15.48
CA VAL A 326 3.82 20.66 -15.14
C VAL A 326 3.91 20.50 -13.63
N ASP A 327 4.39 21.53 -12.92
CA ASP A 327 4.49 21.54 -11.46
C ASP A 327 3.12 21.32 -10.80
N HIS A 328 2.10 22.01 -11.31
CA HIS A 328 0.75 21.89 -10.78
C HIS A 328 0.12 20.54 -11.05
N LEU A 329 0.41 19.91 -12.19
CA LEU A 329 -0.03 18.55 -12.48
C LEU A 329 0.71 17.56 -11.57
N ALA A 330 2.04 17.68 -11.42
CA ALA A 330 2.84 16.83 -10.53
C ALA A 330 2.34 16.89 -9.08
N GLU A 331 2.11 18.10 -8.54
CA GLU A 331 1.53 18.29 -7.21
C GLU A 331 0.12 17.67 -7.09
N SER A 332 -0.69 17.76 -8.15
CA SER A 332 -2.05 17.21 -8.16
C SER A 332 -2.06 15.69 -8.21
N LEU A 333 -1.23 15.09 -9.05
CA LEU A 333 -1.03 13.64 -9.11
C LEU A 333 -0.47 13.10 -7.79
N GLN A 334 0.47 13.83 -7.16
CA GLN A 334 0.98 13.47 -5.84
C GLN A 334 -0.14 13.47 -4.80
N ARG A 335 -0.97 14.53 -4.73
CA ARG A 335 -2.13 14.57 -3.81
C ARG A 335 -3.14 13.45 -4.10
N GLN A 336 -3.44 13.19 -5.37
CA GLN A 336 -4.33 12.10 -5.77
C GLN A 336 -3.76 10.76 -5.30
N GLN A 337 -2.47 10.51 -5.52
CA GLN A 337 -1.79 9.31 -5.04
C GLN A 337 -1.84 9.20 -3.51
N GLU A 338 -1.59 10.28 -2.77
CA GLU A 338 -1.69 10.32 -1.29
C GLU A 338 -3.11 10.11 -0.77
N SER A 339 -4.14 10.49 -1.53
CA SER A 339 -5.56 10.30 -1.17
C SER A 339 -6.08 8.90 -1.51
N MET A 340 -5.71 8.35 -2.67
CA MET A 340 -6.12 7.02 -3.14
C MET A 340 -5.35 5.92 -2.45
N ARG A 341 -4.05 6.13 -2.32
CA ARG A 341 -3.14 5.17 -1.74
C ARG A 341 -3.00 5.62 -0.31
N LEU A 342 -3.26 4.71 0.62
CA LEU A 342 -2.76 4.84 1.97
C LEU A 342 -1.22 4.96 1.85
N ARG A 343 -0.65 6.15 1.61
CA ARG A 343 0.77 6.36 1.27
C ARG A 343 1.23 7.74 1.73
N SER A 344 2.45 7.78 2.22
CA SER A 344 3.33 8.94 2.09
C SER A 344 4.60 8.43 1.41
N GLN A 345 5.14 9.13 0.43
CA GLN A 345 6.37 8.69 -0.25
C GLN A 345 7.59 8.54 0.69
N GLU A 346 7.53 9.13 1.90
CA GLU A 346 8.61 9.05 2.88
C GLU A 346 8.60 7.79 3.76
N ARG A 347 7.49 7.04 3.85
CA ARG A 347 7.34 5.93 4.82
C ARG A 347 7.49 4.58 4.14
N GLY A 348 8.46 3.80 4.64
CA GLY A 348 8.93 2.55 4.03
C GLY A 348 7.81 1.58 3.70
N PHE A 349 7.52 1.54 2.41
CA PHE A 349 6.53 0.70 1.76
C PHE A 349 7.25 -0.45 1.06
N GLY A 350 6.55 -1.56 0.84
CA GLY A 350 7.05 -2.70 0.10
C GLY A 350 6.19 -3.92 0.32
N SER A 351 6.63 -5.09 -0.10
CA SER A 351 6.11 -6.39 0.30
C SER A 351 7.29 -7.36 0.23
N ASN A 352 7.27 -8.45 1.00
CA ASN A 352 8.12 -9.58 0.68
C ASN A 352 7.28 -10.77 0.20
N ALA A 353 7.88 -11.57 -0.68
CA ALA A 353 7.42 -12.91 -0.98
C ALA A 353 8.61 -13.78 -1.40
N TRP A 354 8.67 -15.01 -0.91
CA TRP A 354 9.69 -15.98 -1.30
C TRP A 354 9.14 -17.40 -1.27
N ALA A 355 9.77 -18.29 -2.04
CA ALA A 355 9.43 -19.70 -2.05
C ALA A 355 10.71 -20.55 -2.04
N VAL A 356 10.66 -21.69 -1.35
CA VAL A 356 11.76 -22.66 -1.23
C VAL A 356 11.31 -23.99 -1.83
N ALA A 357 12.14 -24.55 -2.71
CA ALA A 357 11.84 -25.80 -3.41
C ALA A 357 11.89 -26.99 -2.46
N GLY A 358 11.07 -28.02 -2.71
CA GLY A 358 10.91 -29.15 -1.79
C GLY A 358 12.21 -29.93 -1.55
N ASP A 359 13.13 -29.98 -2.52
CA ASP A 359 14.43 -30.65 -2.36
C ASP A 359 15.41 -29.91 -1.43
N LYS A 360 15.05 -28.69 -0.98
CA LYS A 360 15.83 -27.86 -0.05
C LYS A 360 15.21 -27.72 1.34
N THR A 361 14.08 -28.37 1.60
CA THR A 361 13.36 -28.25 2.87
C THR A 361 13.55 -29.51 3.72
N THR A 362 13.25 -29.39 5.01
CA THR A 362 13.52 -30.46 5.98
C THR A 362 12.70 -31.74 5.76
N ASP A 363 11.52 -31.60 5.18
CA ASP A 363 10.54 -32.68 5.03
C ASP A 363 10.13 -32.94 3.56
N GLY A 364 10.69 -32.20 2.60
CA GLY A 364 10.36 -32.33 1.18
C GLY A 364 9.19 -31.48 0.71
N ALA A 365 8.52 -30.73 1.59
CA ALA A 365 7.43 -29.84 1.19
C ALA A 365 7.98 -28.59 0.51
N SER A 366 7.34 -28.10 -0.55
CA SER A 366 7.63 -26.73 -1.02
C SER A 366 7.07 -25.75 0.01
N LEU A 367 7.77 -24.62 0.18
CA LEU A 367 7.37 -23.56 1.12
C LEU A 367 7.11 -22.28 0.35
N LEU A 368 6.02 -21.59 0.65
CA LEU A 368 5.75 -20.23 0.24
C LEU A 368 5.60 -19.37 1.49
N ALA A 369 6.22 -18.18 1.48
CA ALA A 369 5.95 -17.14 2.45
C ALA A 369 5.66 -15.81 1.75
N GLY A 370 4.76 -15.03 2.34
CA GLY A 370 4.49 -13.67 1.91
C GLY A 370 4.01 -12.79 3.05
N ASP A 371 4.37 -11.51 3.00
CA ASP A 371 3.93 -10.47 3.93
C ASP A 371 3.89 -9.09 3.24
N GLY A 372 2.72 -8.72 2.71
CA GLY A 372 2.58 -7.44 2.01
C GLY A 372 2.73 -6.25 2.96
N HIS A 373 3.51 -5.22 2.64
CA HIS A 373 3.67 -4.03 3.50
C HIS A 373 2.88 -2.83 2.99
N LEU A 374 1.63 -2.75 3.43
CA LEU A 374 0.72 -1.65 3.14
C LEU A 374 0.38 -0.93 4.46
N PRO A 375 -0.42 0.14 4.44
CA PRO A 375 -0.87 0.71 5.70
C PRO A 375 -1.74 -0.21 6.53
N LEU A 376 -1.50 -0.12 7.83
CA LEU A 376 -2.16 -0.87 8.88
C LEU A 376 -3.48 -0.19 9.25
N GLY A 377 -4.30 0.03 8.21
CA GLY A 377 -5.63 0.61 8.33
C GLY A 377 -6.60 -0.32 9.05
N ILE A 378 -7.57 0.26 9.75
CA ILE A 378 -8.65 -0.46 10.42
C ILE A 378 -9.99 -0.11 9.75
N PRO A 379 -10.79 -1.12 9.32
CA PRO A 379 -10.45 -2.56 9.29
C PRO A 379 -9.25 -2.91 8.40
N SER A 380 -8.59 -4.05 8.67
CA SER A 380 -7.44 -4.56 7.90
C SER A 380 -7.76 -4.62 6.41
N ILE A 381 -6.82 -4.35 5.51
CA ILE A 381 -7.10 -4.35 4.06
C ILE A 381 -7.45 -5.75 3.51
N LEU A 382 -6.96 -6.81 4.16
CA LEU A 382 -7.21 -8.20 3.77
C LEU A 382 -8.27 -8.87 4.66
N TYR A 383 -8.94 -9.86 4.08
CA TYR A 383 -9.95 -10.70 4.72
C TYR A 383 -9.69 -12.17 4.37
N GLN A 384 -9.57 -13.03 5.37
CA GLN A 384 -9.28 -14.45 5.14
C GLN A 384 -10.58 -15.22 4.89
N VAL A 385 -10.62 -16.08 3.87
CA VAL A 385 -11.82 -16.85 3.51
C VAL A 385 -11.44 -18.19 2.89
N GLY A 386 -12.20 -19.23 3.22
CA GLY A 386 -12.22 -20.51 2.52
C GLY A 386 -13.40 -20.59 1.57
N LEU A 387 -13.19 -21.02 0.33
CA LEU A 387 -14.19 -21.13 -0.71
C LEU A 387 -14.17 -22.55 -1.27
N ASP A 388 -15.31 -23.24 -1.24
CA ASP A 388 -15.37 -24.65 -1.62
C ASP A 388 -16.70 -25.01 -2.31
N THR A 389 -16.60 -25.64 -3.48
CA THR A 389 -17.72 -26.22 -4.22
C THR A 389 -17.57 -27.73 -4.46
N SER A 390 -16.46 -28.29 -3.99
CA SER A 390 -16.04 -29.68 -4.21
C SER A 390 -16.55 -30.63 -3.13
N VAL A 391 -16.75 -30.16 -1.89
CA VAL A 391 -17.14 -31.01 -0.77
C VAL A 391 -18.62 -31.41 -0.82
N PHE A 392 -19.52 -30.44 -1.05
CA PHE A 392 -20.98 -30.69 -1.10
C PHE A 392 -21.55 -30.59 -2.52
N GLY A 393 -20.72 -30.34 -3.53
CA GLY A 393 -21.12 -30.06 -4.91
C GLY A 393 -20.32 -30.83 -5.95
N GLY A 394 -20.58 -30.50 -7.22
CA GLY A 394 -19.84 -31.00 -8.38
C GLY A 394 -18.85 -29.99 -8.97
N GLY A 395 -18.60 -28.87 -8.28
CA GLY A 395 -17.68 -27.83 -8.72
C GLY A 395 -16.21 -28.17 -8.42
N ASP A 396 -15.29 -27.38 -8.95
CA ASP A 396 -13.84 -27.59 -8.86
C ASP A 396 -13.10 -26.52 -8.03
N ILE A 397 -13.84 -25.63 -7.37
CA ILE A 397 -13.27 -24.62 -6.47
C ILE A 397 -13.01 -25.26 -5.11
N HIS A 398 -11.75 -25.20 -4.67
CA HIS A 398 -11.32 -25.45 -3.30
C HIS A 398 -10.12 -24.54 -3.01
N GLN A 399 -10.36 -23.43 -2.31
CA GLN A 399 -9.37 -22.37 -2.10
C GLN A 399 -9.40 -21.87 -0.65
N LEU A 400 -8.23 -21.51 -0.11
CA LEU A 400 -8.09 -20.85 1.19
C LEU A 400 -7.01 -19.79 1.11
N GLY A 401 -7.32 -18.58 1.57
CA GLY A 401 -6.38 -17.48 1.49
C GLY A 401 -6.99 -16.15 1.87
N LEU A 402 -6.45 -15.09 1.29
CA LEU A 402 -6.76 -13.71 1.61
C LEU A 402 -7.35 -13.01 0.39
N VAL A 403 -8.52 -12.41 0.56
CA VAL A 403 -9.16 -11.55 -0.43
C VAL A 403 -9.11 -10.09 0.00
N ILE A 404 -9.19 -9.18 -0.97
CA ILE A 404 -9.57 -7.80 -0.71
C ILE A 404 -11.10 -7.78 -0.65
N PRO A 405 -11.73 -7.33 0.46
CA PRO A 405 -13.18 -7.27 0.57
C PRO A 405 -13.81 -6.55 -0.62
N GLY A 406 -14.74 -7.21 -1.30
CA GLY A 406 -15.38 -6.70 -2.51
C GLY A 406 -14.94 -7.35 -3.82
N ILE A 407 -13.84 -8.11 -3.81
CA ILE A 407 -13.35 -8.84 -4.98
C ILE A 407 -13.67 -10.34 -4.78
N PRO A 408 -14.46 -10.99 -5.67
CA PRO A 408 -14.94 -12.36 -5.47
C PRO A 408 -13.90 -13.46 -5.77
N VAL A 409 -12.70 -13.10 -6.22
CA VAL A 409 -11.60 -14.02 -6.58
C VAL A 409 -10.47 -13.96 -5.56
N MET A 410 -9.67 -15.03 -5.46
CA MET A 410 -8.61 -15.15 -4.46
C MET A 410 -7.24 -14.69 -4.97
N PRO A 411 -6.75 -13.51 -4.58
CA PRO A 411 -5.49 -12.97 -5.08
C PRO A 411 -4.25 -13.56 -4.37
N LEU A 412 -4.41 -14.11 -3.16
CA LEU A 412 -3.33 -14.66 -2.33
C LEU A 412 -3.84 -15.93 -1.63
N GLY A 413 -3.05 -17.00 -1.59
CA GLY A 413 -3.41 -18.20 -0.84
C GLY A 413 -2.98 -19.49 -1.52
N THR A 414 -3.82 -20.52 -1.38
CA THR A 414 -3.62 -21.82 -2.03
C THR A 414 -4.94 -22.44 -2.45
N ASN A 415 -4.86 -23.26 -3.51
CA ASN A 415 -5.92 -24.18 -3.92
C ASN A 415 -5.59 -25.66 -3.59
N GLY A 416 -4.59 -25.88 -2.74
CA GLY A 416 -4.07 -27.20 -2.35
C GLY A 416 -3.10 -27.85 -3.32
N LYS A 417 -2.99 -27.32 -4.54
CA LYS A 417 -2.02 -27.78 -5.56
C LYS A 417 -0.90 -26.76 -5.75
N VAL A 418 -1.28 -25.49 -5.75
CA VAL A 418 -0.38 -24.33 -5.89
C VAL A 418 -0.63 -23.37 -4.74
N ALA A 419 0.42 -22.74 -4.25
CA ALA A 419 0.37 -21.61 -3.32
C ALA A 419 1.00 -20.39 -3.99
N TRP A 420 0.41 -19.21 -3.83
CA TRP A 420 0.94 -17.98 -4.43
C TRP A 420 0.79 -16.75 -3.54
N SER A 421 1.74 -15.84 -3.72
CA SER A 421 1.75 -14.49 -3.16
C SER A 421 2.31 -13.51 -4.20
N PHE A 422 2.19 -12.21 -3.95
CA PHE A 422 2.73 -11.19 -4.85
C PHE A 422 3.36 -9.99 -4.12
N THR A 423 4.23 -9.29 -4.84
CA THR A 423 4.83 -8.01 -4.43
C THR A 423 4.67 -6.97 -5.54
N GLN A 424 4.89 -5.70 -5.22
CA GLN A 424 4.91 -4.61 -6.20
C GLN A 424 6.12 -4.76 -7.15
N LEU A 425 5.89 -4.68 -8.47
CA LEU A 425 6.93 -4.62 -9.50
C LEU A 425 7.40 -3.19 -9.79
N SER A 426 6.52 -2.18 -9.68
CA SER A 426 6.82 -0.82 -10.15
C SER A 426 7.24 -0.77 -11.62
N GLY A 427 6.56 -1.58 -12.45
CA GLY A 427 6.87 -1.59 -13.88
C GLY A 427 6.14 -0.47 -14.59
N ASP A 428 6.77 0.06 -15.63
CA ASP A 428 6.28 1.23 -16.34
C ASP A 428 5.28 0.82 -17.44
N ILE A 429 4.01 1.13 -17.17
CA ILE A 429 2.83 0.85 -17.99
C ILE A 429 1.97 2.12 -18.22
N THR A 430 2.53 3.30 -17.98
CA THR A 430 1.86 4.59 -18.17
C THR A 430 2.83 5.50 -18.93
N ASP A 431 2.45 6.03 -20.09
CA ASP A 431 3.27 7.01 -20.80
C ASP A 431 2.61 8.39 -20.69
N TRP A 432 3.41 9.42 -20.43
CA TRP A 432 2.97 10.81 -20.41
C TRP A 432 3.54 11.58 -21.60
N TYR A 433 2.73 12.46 -22.18
CA TYR A 433 3.07 13.15 -23.43
C TYR A 433 2.91 14.67 -23.29
N ARG A 434 3.83 15.42 -23.89
CA ARG A 434 3.66 16.84 -24.20
C ARG A 434 2.93 16.98 -25.53
N GLU A 435 1.80 17.68 -25.51
CA GLU A 435 0.98 18.00 -26.67
C GLU A 435 1.11 19.47 -27.06
N GLU A 436 0.88 19.77 -28.35
CA GLU A 436 0.61 21.14 -28.82
C GLU A 436 -0.86 21.23 -29.25
N ILE A 437 -1.56 22.22 -28.73
CA ILE A 437 -3.02 22.35 -28.84
C ILE A 437 -3.40 23.59 -29.62
N ARG A 438 -4.41 23.45 -30.48
CA ARG A 438 -5.14 24.57 -31.07
C ARG A 438 -6.52 24.66 -30.42
N LEU A 439 -6.85 25.87 -29.96
CA LEU A 439 -8.17 26.18 -29.45
C LEU A 439 -9.18 26.42 -30.59
N GLY A 440 -10.41 25.99 -30.36
CA GLY A 440 -11.55 26.31 -31.21
C GLY A 440 -11.97 27.77 -31.07
N ALA A 441 -12.91 28.21 -31.91
CA ALA A 441 -13.46 29.57 -31.85
C ALA A 441 -14.20 29.88 -30.53
N ASN A 442 -14.56 28.86 -29.76
CA ASN A 442 -15.16 28.96 -28.44
C ASN A 442 -14.13 28.98 -27.29
N GLY A 443 -12.83 28.88 -27.58
CA GLY A 443 -11.75 28.84 -26.60
C GLY A 443 -11.52 27.48 -25.95
N GLU A 444 -12.27 26.44 -26.33
CA GLU A 444 -12.03 25.06 -25.86
C GLU A 444 -10.91 24.40 -26.69
N PRO A 445 -10.18 23.40 -26.12
CA PRO A 445 -9.28 22.55 -26.89
C PRO A 445 -10.01 21.90 -28.07
N ALA A 446 -9.48 22.03 -29.28
CA ALA A 446 -10.12 21.52 -30.49
C ALA A 446 -9.25 20.54 -31.29
N GLU A 447 -7.95 20.81 -31.42
CA GLU A 447 -7.04 19.96 -32.19
C GLU A 447 -5.70 19.80 -31.44
N SER A 448 -5.06 18.62 -31.56
CA SER A 448 -3.65 18.41 -31.20
C SER A 448 -2.77 18.30 -32.46
N PHE A 449 -1.52 18.71 -32.38
CA PHE A 449 -0.57 18.59 -33.48
C PHE A 449 0.17 17.25 -33.43
N PHE A 450 0.21 16.53 -34.55
CA PHE A 450 0.89 15.25 -34.67
C PHE A 450 1.44 15.05 -36.09
N GLU A 451 2.72 14.70 -36.21
CA GLU A 451 3.43 14.43 -37.47
C GLU A 451 3.17 15.47 -38.57
N GLY A 452 3.22 16.76 -38.21
CA GLY A 452 3.02 17.85 -39.16
C GLY A 452 1.56 18.21 -39.45
N GLN A 453 0.58 17.59 -38.79
CA GLN A 453 -0.84 17.78 -39.03
C GLN A 453 -1.62 18.07 -37.75
N TRP A 454 -2.60 18.96 -37.84
CA TRP A 454 -3.57 19.17 -36.78
C TRP A 454 -4.65 18.08 -36.84
N ARG A 455 -4.91 17.43 -35.72
CA ARG A 455 -5.84 16.31 -35.56
C ARG A 455 -6.91 16.68 -34.54
N PRO A 456 -8.19 16.39 -34.79
CA PRO A 456 -9.26 16.77 -33.87
C PRO A 456 -9.14 16.02 -32.54
N LEU A 457 -9.45 16.71 -31.44
CA LEU A 457 -9.68 16.12 -30.12
C LEU A 457 -11.10 15.57 -30.03
N GLU A 458 -11.27 14.43 -29.37
CA GLU A 458 -12.58 13.90 -28.99
C GLU A 458 -13.02 14.56 -27.67
N ARG A 459 -14.16 15.25 -27.68
CA ARG A 459 -14.77 15.84 -26.48
C ARG A 459 -15.77 14.87 -25.86
N LEU A 460 -15.56 14.53 -24.59
CA LEU A 460 -16.43 13.67 -23.79
C LEU A 460 -17.09 14.48 -22.66
N GLU A 461 -18.31 14.14 -22.27
CA GLU A 461 -19.00 14.79 -21.14
C GLU A 461 -19.09 13.85 -19.94
N GLU A 462 -18.58 14.29 -18.80
CA GLU A 462 -18.64 13.55 -17.54
C GLU A 462 -19.56 14.24 -16.54
N THR A 463 -20.53 13.50 -16.02
CA THR A 463 -21.53 14.01 -15.08
C THR A 463 -21.28 13.52 -13.67
N TYR A 464 -21.27 14.44 -12.70
CA TYR A 464 -21.02 14.20 -11.28
C TYR A 464 -22.28 14.53 -10.47
N VAL A 465 -22.63 13.66 -9.54
CA VAL A 465 -23.74 13.85 -8.62
C VAL A 465 -23.18 14.20 -7.25
N ILE A 466 -23.59 15.34 -6.72
CA ILE A 466 -23.10 15.90 -5.46
C ILE A 466 -24.24 15.82 -4.45
N ALA A 467 -24.00 15.17 -3.31
CA ALA A 467 -25.00 15.00 -2.27
C ALA A 467 -25.28 16.29 -1.49
N ASN A 468 -26.51 16.42 -1.01
CA ASN A 468 -26.89 17.51 -0.12
C ASN A 468 -26.49 17.19 1.32
N VAL A 469 -25.30 17.63 1.74
CA VAL A 469 -24.78 17.41 3.10
C VAL A 469 -24.67 18.74 3.83
N VAL A 470 -25.78 19.17 4.44
CA VAL A 470 -25.88 20.50 5.11
C VAL A 470 -24.82 20.67 6.21
N ALA A 471 -24.48 19.60 6.93
CA ALA A 471 -23.46 19.62 7.97
C ALA A 471 -22.04 19.92 7.45
N LEU A 472 -21.77 19.57 6.18
CA LEU A 472 -20.52 19.87 5.48
C LEU A 472 -20.65 21.12 4.57
N GLY A 473 -21.79 21.83 4.65
CA GLY A 473 -22.03 23.01 3.81
C GLY A 473 -22.31 22.70 2.33
N SER A 474 -22.53 21.43 1.98
CA SER A 474 -22.76 21.03 0.59
C SER A 474 -24.23 21.13 0.20
N THR A 475 -24.48 21.60 -1.03
CA THR A 475 -25.82 21.69 -1.63
C THR A 475 -25.94 20.69 -2.78
N GLY A 476 -26.95 19.83 -2.70
CA GLY A 476 -27.14 18.75 -3.67
C GLY A 476 -27.40 19.26 -5.09
N ARG A 477 -26.62 18.78 -6.05
CA ARG A 477 -26.71 19.17 -7.46
C ARG A 477 -26.02 18.17 -8.38
N THR A 478 -26.15 18.39 -9.68
CA THR A 478 -25.40 17.69 -10.72
C THR A 478 -24.58 18.70 -11.50
N VAL A 479 -23.33 18.35 -11.80
CA VAL A 479 -22.44 19.14 -12.66
C VAL A 479 -21.91 18.28 -13.80
N THR A 480 -21.65 18.88 -14.96
CA THR A 480 -21.10 18.21 -16.12
C THR A 480 -19.83 18.94 -16.56
N TYR A 481 -18.74 18.19 -16.71
CA TYR A 481 -17.46 18.72 -17.19
C TYR A 481 -17.07 18.04 -18.50
N ALA A 482 -16.47 18.82 -19.40
CA ALA A 482 -15.89 18.31 -20.63
C ALA A 482 -14.52 17.69 -20.37
N ARG A 483 -14.22 16.62 -21.09
CA ARG A 483 -12.95 15.90 -21.14
C ARG A 483 -12.50 15.80 -22.58
N TYR A 484 -11.20 15.62 -22.80
CA TYR A 484 -10.63 15.63 -24.14
C TYR A 484 -9.68 14.44 -24.31
N LYS A 485 -9.81 13.75 -25.44
CA LYS A 485 -8.86 12.73 -25.89
C LYS A 485 -8.21 13.14 -27.20
N THR A 486 -6.97 12.75 -27.41
CA THR A 486 -6.31 12.82 -28.72
C THR A 486 -6.94 11.81 -29.70
N PHE A 487 -6.64 11.96 -30.99
CA PHE A 487 -7.15 11.11 -32.07
C PHE A 487 -6.79 9.62 -31.92
N ASP A 488 -5.76 9.31 -31.13
CA ASP A 488 -5.24 7.98 -30.80
C ASP A 488 -5.58 7.54 -29.37
N GLY A 489 -6.46 8.26 -28.66
CA GLY A 489 -7.07 7.79 -27.41
C GLY A 489 -6.42 8.26 -26.10
N ARG A 490 -5.33 9.04 -26.15
CA ARG A 490 -4.63 9.58 -24.97
C ARG A 490 -5.46 10.67 -24.30
N TRP A 491 -5.52 10.69 -22.97
CA TRP A 491 -6.41 11.58 -22.22
C TRP A 491 -5.68 12.84 -21.78
N LEU A 492 -6.21 14.02 -22.13
CA LEU A 492 -5.65 15.30 -21.67
C LEU A 492 -5.87 15.46 -20.16
N SER A 493 -4.78 15.76 -19.45
CA SER A 493 -4.71 15.90 -17.99
C SER A 493 -4.44 17.33 -17.54
N ALA A 494 -3.67 18.09 -18.32
CA ALA A 494 -3.41 19.51 -18.09
C ALA A 494 -3.34 20.26 -19.42
N ILE A 495 -3.60 21.56 -19.36
CA ILE A 495 -3.41 22.49 -20.48
C ILE A 495 -2.87 23.80 -19.95
N GLU A 496 -2.04 24.43 -20.75
CA GLU A 496 -1.52 25.75 -20.50
C GLU A 496 -2.64 26.80 -20.49
N GLY A 497 -2.56 27.72 -19.54
CA GLY A 497 -3.49 28.81 -19.47
C GLY A 497 -3.56 29.47 -18.09
N ARG A 498 -4.46 30.44 -17.99
CA ARG A 498 -4.66 31.20 -16.76
C ARG A 498 -5.54 30.40 -15.80
N ARG A 499 -5.07 30.16 -14.57
CA ARG A 499 -5.89 29.58 -13.50
C ARG A 499 -7.16 30.41 -13.27
N ALA A 500 -8.26 29.70 -13.04
CA ALA A 500 -9.58 30.27 -12.81
C ALA A 500 -10.30 29.53 -11.67
N ALA A 501 -11.35 30.15 -11.14
CA ALA A 501 -12.32 29.51 -10.26
C ALA A 501 -13.51 28.97 -11.06
N GLU A 502 -14.23 27.99 -10.51
CA GLU A 502 -15.43 27.39 -11.14
C GLU A 502 -16.49 28.43 -11.56
N ASN A 503 -16.60 29.54 -10.83
CA ASN A 503 -17.59 30.58 -11.08
C ASN A 503 -17.04 31.77 -11.89
N ASP A 504 -15.79 31.71 -12.36
CA ASP A 504 -15.24 32.76 -13.20
C ASP A 504 -15.95 32.78 -14.55
N THR A 505 -16.25 33.99 -15.04
CA THR A 505 -16.85 34.16 -16.37
C THR A 505 -15.74 34.35 -17.40
N PRO A 506 -15.56 33.42 -18.37
CA PRO A 506 -14.55 33.58 -19.41
C PRO A 506 -14.87 34.78 -20.31
N GLY A 507 -13.83 35.39 -20.89
CA GLY A 507 -13.94 36.45 -21.87
C GLY A 507 -14.53 35.98 -23.20
N ALA A 508 -14.73 36.92 -24.14
CA ALA A 508 -15.23 36.59 -25.47
C ALA A 508 -14.21 35.72 -26.23
N GLY A 509 -14.62 34.51 -26.65
CA GLY A 509 -13.75 33.54 -27.31
C GLY A 509 -12.86 32.73 -26.37
N GLU A 510 -13.02 32.89 -25.06
CA GLU A 510 -12.39 32.07 -24.04
C GLU A 510 -13.37 30.99 -23.54
N ALA A 511 -12.83 29.87 -23.05
CA ALA A 511 -13.60 28.84 -22.35
C ALA A 511 -13.03 28.61 -20.95
N LEU A 512 -13.90 28.23 -20.02
CA LEU A 512 -13.50 27.70 -18.72
C LEU A 512 -13.47 26.17 -18.82
N VAL A 513 -12.29 25.58 -18.68
CA VAL A 513 -12.09 24.13 -18.81
C VAL A 513 -11.66 23.54 -17.47
N ARG A 514 -12.30 22.44 -17.06
CA ARG A 514 -11.89 21.68 -15.88
C ARG A 514 -10.82 20.66 -16.29
N MET A 515 -9.62 20.77 -15.71
CA MET A 515 -8.53 19.82 -15.82
C MET A 515 -8.25 19.15 -14.47
N HIS A 516 -7.27 18.24 -14.43
CA HIS A 516 -6.86 17.53 -13.21
C HIS A 516 -6.49 18.50 -12.08
N SER A 517 -5.64 19.50 -12.37
CA SER A 517 -5.12 20.48 -11.40
C SER A 517 -6.06 21.66 -11.09
N GLY A 518 -7.28 21.65 -11.63
CA GLY A 518 -8.32 22.67 -11.39
C GLY A 518 -8.92 23.28 -12.66
N PHE A 519 -9.56 24.44 -12.52
CA PHE A 519 -10.12 25.18 -13.66
C PHE A 519 -9.08 26.09 -14.31
N VAL A 520 -9.05 26.07 -15.64
CA VAL A 520 -8.11 26.82 -16.47
C VAL A 520 -8.88 27.52 -17.59
N ILE A 521 -8.47 28.74 -17.92
CA ILE A 521 -8.82 29.41 -19.17
C ILE A 521 -7.63 29.23 -20.13
N PRO A 522 -7.74 28.34 -21.13
CA PRO A 522 -6.62 28.01 -22.00
C PRO A 522 -6.07 29.23 -22.75
N ALA A 523 -4.76 29.41 -22.72
CA ALA A 523 -4.05 30.49 -23.41
C ALA A 523 -2.54 30.19 -23.42
N ASP A 524 -1.81 30.78 -24.37
CA ASP A 524 -0.35 30.88 -24.29
C ASP A 524 0.00 31.87 -23.16
N THR A 525 0.79 31.41 -22.21
CA THR A 525 1.17 32.13 -20.99
C THR A 525 2.67 32.36 -20.82
N ASP A 526 3.51 31.65 -21.57
CA ASP A 526 4.96 31.84 -21.57
C ASP A 526 5.50 32.58 -22.81
N GLY A 527 4.64 32.84 -23.80
CA GLY A 527 4.89 33.72 -24.93
C GLY A 527 5.68 33.06 -26.06
N ASP A 528 5.59 31.74 -26.19
CA ASP A 528 6.24 30.96 -27.25
C ASP A 528 5.35 30.75 -28.51
N ASP A 529 4.15 31.36 -28.53
CA ASP A 529 3.13 31.22 -29.57
C ASP A 529 2.54 29.79 -29.72
N ILE A 530 2.76 28.92 -28.73
CA ILE A 530 2.27 27.55 -28.66
C ILE A 530 1.40 27.43 -27.40
N ILE A 531 0.32 26.64 -27.48
CA ILE A 531 -0.44 26.25 -26.28
C ILE A 531 -0.09 24.81 -26.00
N THR A 532 0.60 24.56 -24.91
CA THR A 532 0.99 23.21 -24.52
C THR A 532 -0.08 22.51 -23.70
N ALA A 533 -0.12 21.18 -23.77
CA ALA A 533 -0.92 20.34 -22.88
C ALA A 533 -0.14 19.10 -22.48
N ILE A 534 -0.62 18.40 -21.46
CA ILE A 534 -0.09 17.10 -21.05
C ILE A 534 -1.21 16.07 -21.18
N SER A 535 -0.96 14.98 -21.89
CA SER A 535 -1.85 13.82 -21.96
C SER A 535 -1.19 12.56 -21.42
N LEU A 536 -2.00 11.56 -21.06
CA LEU A 536 -1.54 10.26 -20.59
C LEU A 536 -2.12 9.12 -21.43
N ASP A 537 -1.34 8.07 -21.56
CA ASP A 537 -1.75 6.75 -22.02
C ASP A 537 -1.44 5.71 -20.95
N TYR A 538 -2.36 4.79 -20.71
CA TYR A 538 -2.25 3.82 -19.62
C TYR A 538 -2.76 2.47 -20.09
N VAL A 539 -2.00 1.40 -19.83
CA VAL A 539 -2.35 0.02 -20.20
C VAL A 539 -3.75 -0.37 -19.67
N GLY A 540 -4.22 0.24 -18.57
CA GLY A 540 -5.60 0.19 -18.07
C GLY A 540 -6.68 0.46 -19.12
N PHE A 541 -6.43 1.37 -20.05
CA PHE A 541 -7.41 1.77 -21.06
C PHE A 541 -7.70 0.67 -22.08
N ASP A 542 -6.79 -0.31 -22.20
CA ASP A 542 -6.97 -1.49 -23.04
C ASP A 542 -7.39 -2.74 -22.28
N THR A 543 -7.52 -2.66 -20.95
CA THR A 543 -7.74 -3.82 -20.06
C THR A 543 -8.87 -4.74 -20.53
N GLY A 544 -8.68 -6.05 -20.31
CA GLY A 544 -9.63 -7.11 -20.64
C GLY A 544 -10.34 -7.67 -19.41
N ASP A 545 -10.69 -8.96 -19.47
CA ASP A 545 -11.34 -9.69 -18.37
C ASP A 545 -10.36 -10.05 -17.24
N MET A 546 -9.90 -9.05 -16.51
CA MET A 546 -8.99 -9.22 -15.37
C MET A 546 -9.60 -10.07 -14.25
N MET A 547 -10.92 -10.01 -14.06
CA MET A 547 -11.62 -10.80 -13.04
C MET A 547 -11.57 -12.30 -13.38
N GLY A 548 -11.85 -12.65 -14.64
CA GLY A 548 -11.73 -14.01 -15.15
C GLY A 548 -10.29 -14.54 -15.09
N THR A 549 -9.29 -13.73 -15.45
CA THR A 549 -7.86 -14.10 -15.34
C THR A 549 -7.47 -14.43 -13.90
N LEU A 550 -7.86 -13.59 -12.92
CA LEU A 550 -7.60 -13.86 -11.50
C LEU A 550 -8.33 -15.13 -11.02
N GLY A 551 -9.52 -15.40 -11.56
CA GLY A 551 -10.23 -16.66 -11.34
C GLY A 551 -9.51 -17.89 -11.89
N GLU A 552 -8.88 -17.79 -13.07
CA GLU A 552 -8.10 -18.86 -13.70
C GLU A 552 -6.88 -19.23 -12.84
N LEU A 553 -6.16 -18.24 -12.29
CA LEU A 553 -5.04 -18.46 -11.38
C LEU A 553 -5.40 -19.34 -10.18
N GLY A 554 -6.59 -19.14 -9.60
CA GLY A 554 -7.06 -19.93 -8.46
C GLY A 554 -7.35 -21.41 -8.79
N ARG A 555 -7.34 -21.81 -10.06
CA ARG A 555 -7.70 -23.17 -10.54
C ARG A 555 -6.51 -23.97 -11.10
N THR A 556 -5.32 -23.38 -11.16
CA THR A 556 -4.13 -23.99 -11.76
C THR A 556 -3.63 -25.19 -10.96
N LYS A 557 -3.07 -26.20 -11.63
CA LYS A 557 -2.63 -27.45 -10.98
C LYS A 557 -1.16 -27.48 -10.57
N ASP A 558 -0.33 -26.67 -11.20
CA ASP A 558 1.11 -26.63 -10.96
C ASP A 558 1.67 -25.24 -11.32
N VAL A 559 2.95 -25.01 -11.05
CA VAL A 559 3.60 -23.73 -11.37
C VAL A 559 3.63 -23.40 -12.87
N LEU A 560 3.53 -24.40 -13.76
CA LEU A 560 3.56 -24.19 -15.21
C LEU A 560 2.19 -23.72 -15.72
N GLU A 561 1.10 -24.32 -15.26
CA GLU A 561 -0.25 -23.82 -15.52
C GLU A 561 -0.45 -22.42 -14.92
N PHE A 562 0.11 -22.15 -13.73
CA PHE A 562 0.10 -20.82 -13.13
C PHE A 562 0.83 -19.81 -14.00
N ARG A 563 2.05 -20.14 -14.45
CA ARG A 563 2.81 -19.34 -15.41
C ARG A 563 1.99 -19.02 -16.66
N GLU A 564 1.36 -20.00 -17.29
CA GLU A 564 0.58 -19.73 -18.51
C GLU A 564 -0.65 -18.85 -18.27
N SER A 565 -1.22 -18.89 -17.06
CA SER A 565 -2.37 -18.07 -16.67
C SER A 565 -1.98 -16.61 -16.44
N THR A 566 -0.71 -16.30 -16.12
CA THR A 566 -0.27 -14.89 -15.98
C THR A 566 -0.30 -14.12 -17.28
N ARG A 567 -0.40 -14.77 -18.45
CA ARG A 567 -0.56 -14.13 -19.78
C ARG A 567 -1.81 -13.26 -19.93
N GLY A 568 -2.76 -13.33 -19.00
CA GLY A 568 -3.90 -12.42 -18.94
C GLY A 568 -3.69 -11.19 -18.07
N LEU A 569 -2.57 -11.09 -17.34
CA LEU A 569 -2.30 -10.00 -16.42
C LEU A 569 -1.81 -8.76 -17.19
N MET A 570 -2.75 -7.87 -17.49
CA MET A 570 -2.45 -6.63 -18.21
C MET A 570 -1.93 -5.55 -17.27
N THR A 571 -2.70 -5.21 -16.23
CA THR A 571 -2.58 -3.91 -15.53
C THR A 571 -2.45 -4.10 -14.02
N SER A 572 -1.53 -4.97 -13.58
CA SER A 572 -1.32 -5.26 -12.15
C SER A 572 -0.10 -4.57 -11.57
N SER A 573 1.00 -4.47 -12.32
CA SER A 573 2.34 -4.11 -11.82
C SER A 573 2.73 -4.90 -10.57
N LEU A 574 2.44 -6.20 -10.59
CA LEU A 574 2.77 -7.14 -9.54
C LEU A 574 3.77 -8.19 -10.02
N ASN A 575 4.66 -8.60 -9.12
CA ASN A 575 5.44 -9.81 -9.24
C ASN A 575 4.72 -10.96 -8.54
N PHE A 576 4.73 -12.16 -9.09
CA PHE A 576 4.21 -13.37 -8.44
C PHE A 576 5.33 -14.28 -7.95
N THR A 577 5.16 -14.82 -6.75
CA THR A 577 5.97 -15.90 -6.20
C THR A 577 5.07 -17.08 -5.90
N VAL A 578 5.45 -18.25 -6.39
CA VAL A 578 4.56 -19.42 -6.47
C VAL A 578 5.33 -20.68 -6.07
N SER A 579 4.67 -21.60 -5.38
CA SER A 579 5.13 -22.97 -5.17
C SER A 579 4.03 -23.99 -5.47
N ASP A 580 4.38 -25.25 -5.76
CA ASP A 580 3.41 -26.33 -5.96
C ASP A 580 3.69 -27.58 -5.10
N GLY A 581 2.73 -28.51 -5.09
CA GLY A 581 2.79 -29.76 -4.35
C GLY A 581 3.84 -30.77 -4.83
N ASP A 582 4.43 -30.56 -6.01
CA ASP A 582 5.51 -31.39 -6.59
C ASP A 582 6.90 -30.90 -6.16
N GLY A 583 6.97 -29.81 -5.38
CA GLY A 583 8.23 -29.24 -4.91
C GLY A 583 8.78 -28.12 -5.77
N ASN A 584 8.06 -27.67 -6.82
CA ASN A 584 8.53 -26.62 -7.72
C ASN A 584 8.24 -25.22 -7.18
N ILE A 585 9.03 -24.26 -7.64
CA ILE A 585 8.93 -22.84 -7.31
C ILE A 585 9.11 -21.95 -8.54
N TYR A 586 8.38 -20.84 -8.57
CA TYR A 586 8.36 -19.91 -9.70
C TYR A 586 8.27 -18.46 -9.24
N TYR A 587 9.02 -17.60 -9.93
CA TYR A 587 8.93 -16.14 -9.87
C TYR A 587 8.59 -15.58 -11.25
N SER A 588 7.68 -14.60 -11.29
CA SER A 588 7.32 -13.86 -12.51
C SER A 588 7.18 -12.38 -12.23
N ALA A 589 7.74 -11.55 -13.11
CA ALA A 589 7.42 -10.13 -13.20
C ALA A 589 6.50 -9.81 -14.39
N TYR A 590 5.76 -10.80 -14.91
CA TYR A 590 4.99 -10.60 -16.13
C TYR A 590 3.83 -9.61 -15.92
N GLN A 591 3.81 -8.61 -16.78
CA GLN A 591 2.66 -7.74 -17.07
C GLN A 591 2.78 -7.21 -18.50
N ALA A 592 1.72 -6.61 -19.03
CA ALA A 592 1.70 -6.03 -20.38
C ALA A 592 2.50 -4.72 -20.49
N VAL A 593 3.83 -4.80 -20.44
CA VAL A 593 4.70 -3.63 -20.67
C VAL A 593 4.74 -3.31 -22.17
N PRO A 594 4.44 -2.06 -22.60
CA PRO A 594 4.64 -1.64 -23.99
C PRO A 594 6.12 -1.78 -24.39
N CYS A 595 6.39 -2.37 -25.55
CA CYS A 595 7.76 -2.68 -25.95
C CYS A 595 8.56 -1.42 -26.39
N ARG A 596 7.86 -0.32 -26.68
CA ARG A 596 8.42 1.01 -27.00
C ARG A 596 9.43 1.02 -28.15
N GLY A 597 9.33 0.08 -29.07
CA GLY A 597 10.22 -0.02 -30.23
C GLY A 597 10.15 1.18 -31.20
N TYR A 598 9.11 2.02 -31.09
CA TYR A 598 8.97 3.26 -31.84
C TYR A 598 9.79 4.43 -31.27
N LEU A 599 10.28 4.32 -30.03
CA LEU A 599 11.06 5.37 -29.39
C LEU A 599 12.55 5.23 -29.79
N PRO A 600 13.13 6.22 -30.49
CA PRO A 600 14.50 6.13 -30.96
C PRO A 600 15.53 6.21 -29.81
N ARG A 601 16.63 5.47 -29.96
CA ARG A 601 17.82 5.57 -29.11
C ARG A 601 18.89 6.45 -29.76
N GLY A 602 19.69 7.14 -28.95
CA GLY A 602 20.88 7.87 -29.38
C GLY A 602 22.11 6.97 -29.55
N ASP A 603 23.22 7.55 -30.02
CA ASP A 603 24.47 6.82 -30.31
C ASP A 603 25.09 6.12 -29.08
N SER A 604 24.80 6.60 -27.87
CA SER A 604 25.26 6.04 -26.60
C SER A 604 24.33 4.94 -26.04
N GLY A 605 23.22 4.62 -26.72
CA GLY A 605 22.22 3.64 -26.26
C GLY A 605 21.07 4.21 -25.43
N GLY A 606 21.24 5.41 -24.86
CA GLY A 606 20.18 6.13 -24.15
C GLY A 606 19.06 6.62 -25.09
N TRP A 607 17.96 7.14 -24.54
CA TRP A 607 16.83 7.64 -25.33
C TRP A 607 17.19 8.91 -26.10
N ALA A 608 16.62 9.08 -27.29
CA ALA A 608 16.76 10.32 -28.06
C ALA A 608 15.86 11.43 -27.47
N GLU A 609 16.07 12.67 -27.94
CA GLU A 609 15.28 13.82 -27.49
C GLU A 609 13.76 13.63 -27.70
N GLY A 610 13.01 13.83 -26.62
CA GLY A 610 11.56 13.65 -26.56
C GLY A 610 11.10 12.18 -26.54
N ALA A 611 12.02 11.21 -26.45
CA ALA A 611 11.72 9.78 -26.53
C ALA A 611 12.05 9.00 -25.25
N ASP A 612 12.33 9.69 -24.14
CA ASP A 612 12.60 9.06 -22.85
C ASP A 612 11.28 8.79 -22.11
N PRO A 613 10.87 7.51 -21.92
CA PRO A 613 9.64 7.16 -21.22
C PRO A 613 9.68 7.47 -19.72
N THR A 614 10.83 7.82 -19.15
CA THR A 614 10.89 8.31 -17.75
C THR A 614 10.52 9.79 -17.61
N LEU A 615 10.19 10.46 -18.72
CA LEU A 615 9.87 11.88 -18.85
C LEU A 615 8.60 12.06 -19.71
N LEU A 616 8.28 13.30 -20.09
CA LEU A 616 7.22 13.57 -21.06
C LEU A 616 7.70 13.26 -22.49
N LEU A 617 7.08 12.27 -23.12
CA LEU A 617 7.26 11.96 -24.54
C LEU A 617 6.77 13.13 -25.41
N ASP A 618 7.43 13.36 -26.55
CA ASP A 618 7.00 14.36 -27.53
C ASP A 618 5.77 13.88 -28.31
N GLY A 619 4.59 14.25 -27.82
CA GLY A 619 3.30 13.90 -28.41
C GLY A 619 3.04 14.49 -29.79
N THR A 620 3.91 15.38 -30.28
CA THR A 620 3.86 15.86 -31.68
C THR A 620 4.51 14.87 -32.65
N ARG A 621 5.28 13.91 -32.14
CA ARG A 621 6.07 12.93 -32.91
C ARG A 621 5.70 11.49 -32.60
N PHE A 622 5.37 11.18 -31.34
CA PHE A 622 5.11 9.82 -30.87
C PHE A 622 3.65 9.68 -30.45
N GLY A 623 2.96 8.69 -31.01
CA GLY A 623 1.57 8.37 -30.65
C GLY A 623 1.46 7.49 -29.41
N GLY A 624 0.23 7.29 -28.95
CA GLY A 624 -0.11 6.34 -27.89
C GLY A 624 0.10 4.89 -28.31
N PHE A 625 0.27 4.01 -27.32
CA PHE A 625 0.37 2.58 -27.57
C PHE A 625 -1.00 1.91 -27.54
N THR A 626 -1.06 0.64 -27.90
CA THR A 626 -2.24 -0.19 -27.74
C THR A 626 -1.81 -1.58 -27.27
N ILE A 627 -2.56 -2.15 -26.32
CA ILE A 627 -2.31 -3.52 -25.85
C ILE A 627 -3.31 -4.46 -26.52
N PRO A 628 -2.91 -5.18 -27.58
CA PRO A 628 -3.81 -6.07 -28.30
C PRO A 628 -4.16 -7.29 -27.45
N MET A 629 -5.42 -7.73 -27.58
CA MET A 629 -5.96 -8.85 -26.80
C MET A 629 -6.53 -9.94 -27.72
N ASN A 630 -6.30 -11.19 -27.35
CA ASN A 630 -6.91 -12.37 -27.96
C ASN A 630 -7.69 -13.16 -26.89
N GLY A 631 -8.98 -12.87 -26.78
CA GLY A 631 -9.80 -13.35 -25.67
C GLY A 631 -9.31 -12.77 -24.34
N ARG A 632 -8.97 -13.64 -23.38
CA ARG A 632 -8.44 -13.25 -22.05
C ARG A 632 -6.93 -13.01 -22.01
N ARG A 633 -6.20 -13.28 -23.09
CA ARG A 633 -4.73 -13.23 -23.10
C ARG A 633 -4.24 -12.11 -24.00
N ILE A 634 -3.07 -11.59 -23.69
CA ILE A 634 -2.40 -10.58 -24.50
C ILE A 634 -2.01 -11.21 -25.85
N ASP A 635 -2.27 -10.49 -26.94
CA ASP A 635 -1.94 -10.94 -28.29
C ASP A 635 -0.54 -10.45 -28.70
N GLU A 636 0.45 -11.33 -28.63
CA GLU A 636 1.83 -11.01 -29.03
C GLU A 636 2.04 -11.05 -30.56
N THR A 637 1.01 -11.38 -31.36
CA THR A 637 1.12 -11.57 -32.82
C THR A 637 1.59 -10.32 -33.58
N PRO A 638 1.14 -9.09 -33.27
CA PRO A 638 1.65 -7.89 -33.95
C PRO A 638 3.17 -7.75 -33.77
N GLY A 639 3.67 -8.04 -32.56
CA GLY A 639 5.10 -7.99 -32.23
C GLY A 639 5.77 -6.71 -32.74
N GLN A 640 7.01 -6.83 -33.22
CA GLN A 640 7.76 -5.69 -33.77
C GLN A 640 7.26 -5.22 -35.15
N SER A 641 6.27 -5.89 -35.76
CA SER A 641 5.73 -5.45 -37.06
C SER A 641 4.80 -4.24 -36.95
N ASP A 642 4.24 -4.02 -35.76
CA ASP A 642 3.54 -2.79 -35.36
C ASP A 642 4.06 -2.35 -33.98
N PRO A 643 5.03 -1.43 -33.91
CA PRO A 643 5.67 -1.08 -32.65
C PRO A 643 4.74 -0.37 -31.66
N TYR A 644 3.60 0.19 -32.09
CA TYR A 644 2.60 0.80 -31.22
C TYR A 644 1.64 -0.24 -30.60
N ALA A 645 1.47 -1.40 -31.24
CA ALA A 645 0.64 -2.51 -30.76
C ALA A 645 1.50 -3.67 -30.18
N CYS A 646 2.64 -3.34 -29.59
CA CYS A 646 3.68 -4.29 -29.21
C CYS A 646 3.90 -4.30 -27.70
N VAL A 647 3.95 -5.50 -27.12
CA VAL A 647 4.31 -5.74 -25.72
C VAL A 647 5.65 -6.46 -25.61
N VAL A 648 6.32 -6.34 -24.47
CA VAL A 648 7.48 -7.17 -24.16
C VAL A 648 7.06 -8.65 -24.25
N PRO A 649 7.72 -9.47 -25.08
CA PRO A 649 7.32 -10.86 -25.29
C PRO A 649 7.32 -11.64 -23.97
N PHE A 650 6.29 -12.48 -23.76
CA PHE A 650 6.13 -13.20 -22.49
C PHE A 650 7.35 -14.06 -22.14
N GLU A 651 7.92 -14.74 -23.14
CA GLU A 651 9.10 -15.59 -22.98
C GLU A 651 10.40 -14.81 -22.73
N GLU A 652 10.37 -13.48 -22.88
CA GLU A 652 11.50 -12.57 -22.64
C GLU A 652 11.32 -11.75 -21.37
N THR A 653 10.15 -11.76 -20.73
CA THR A 653 9.94 -11.04 -19.46
C THR A 653 10.73 -11.65 -18.31
N PRO A 654 11.02 -10.87 -17.24
CA PRO A 654 11.72 -11.37 -16.07
C PRO A 654 11.00 -12.52 -15.39
N GLN A 655 11.68 -13.65 -15.25
CA GLN A 655 11.10 -14.83 -14.61
C GLN A 655 12.18 -15.81 -14.17
N ARG A 656 11.83 -16.72 -13.26
CA ARG A 656 12.74 -17.77 -12.77
C ARG A 656 11.95 -18.98 -12.30
N LEU A 657 12.30 -20.16 -12.81
CA LEU A 657 11.67 -21.45 -12.46
C LEU A 657 12.75 -22.37 -11.90
N ASN A 658 12.53 -22.93 -10.71
CA ASN A 658 13.41 -23.91 -10.05
C ASN A 658 14.91 -23.58 -10.15
N PRO A 659 15.36 -22.41 -9.68
CA PRO A 659 16.77 -22.04 -9.77
C PRO A 659 17.67 -22.97 -8.93
N ALA A 660 18.95 -23.03 -9.28
CA ALA A 660 19.93 -23.87 -8.58
C ALA A 660 20.13 -23.49 -7.10
N SER A 661 19.84 -22.24 -6.73
CA SER A 661 19.78 -21.78 -5.33
C SER A 661 18.71 -22.53 -4.52
N GLY A 662 17.67 -23.03 -5.19
CA GLY A 662 16.53 -23.72 -4.60
C GLY A 662 15.54 -22.79 -3.87
N TYR A 663 15.64 -21.49 -4.11
CA TYR A 663 14.63 -20.51 -3.70
C TYR A 663 14.49 -19.38 -4.73
N VAL A 664 13.32 -18.74 -4.73
CA VAL A 664 13.04 -17.46 -5.39
C VAL A 664 12.59 -16.46 -4.35
N LEU A 665 12.92 -15.18 -4.52
CA LEU A 665 12.50 -14.11 -3.61
C LEU A 665 12.23 -12.82 -4.36
N THR A 666 11.36 -12.00 -3.78
CA THR A 666 11.21 -10.60 -4.14
C THR A 666 10.87 -9.79 -2.90
N ALA A 667 11.54 -8.67 -2.76
CA ALA A 667 11.28 -7.64 -1.76
C ALA A 667 11.13 -6.27 -2.43
N ASN A 668 10.52 -6.23 -3.64
CA ASN A 668 10.51 -5.06 -4.54
C ASN A 668 11.92 -4.60 -4.96
N ASN A 669 12.91 -5.49 -4.87
CA ASN A 669 14.22 -5.32 -5.47
C ASN A 669 14.12 -5.45 -7.00
N ASP A 670 15.20 -5.13 -7.70
CA ASP A 670 15.29 -5.21 -9.15
C ASP A 670 14.89 -6.62 -9.65
N PRO A 671 14.00 -6.74 -10.66
CA PRO A 671 13.57 -8.03 -11.16
C PRO A 671 14.66 -8.79 -11.93
N VAL A 672 15.69 -8.12 -12.48
CA VAL A 672 16.68 -8.72 -13.41
C VAL A 672 18.11 -8.17 -13.29
N GLY A 673 18.32 -7.18 -12.44
CA GLY A 673 19.60 -6.47 -12.27
C GLY A 673 19.87 -5.40 -13.33
N VAL A 674 18.84 -4.86 -14.00
CA VAL A 674 19.03 -3.81 -15.03
C VAL A 674 19.45 -2.47 -14.44
N ALA A 675 19.14 -2.17 -13.18
CA ALA A 675 19.58 -0.94 -12.52
C ALA A 675 21.03 -0.98 -12.02
N PHE A 676 21.71 -2.14 -12.05
CA PHE A 676 23.01 -2.33 -11.37
C PHE A 676 24.15 -1.52 -11.99
N ASP A 677 24.03 -1.12 -13.25
CA ASP A 677 25.00 -0.31 -13.97
C ASP A 677 24.62 1.19 -14.03
N ASN A 678 23.61 1.60 -13.25
CA ASN A 678 23.02 2.94 -13.28
C ASN A 678 22.30 3.31 -14.59
N ASP A 679 21.93 2.35 -15.44
CA ASP A 679 21.17 2.60 -16.67
C ASP A 679 19.95 1.68 -16.79
N LEU A 680 18.77 2.19 -16.43
CA LEU A 680 17.49 1.46 -16.57
C LEU A 680 17.15 1.10 -18.02
N SER A 681 17.90 1.64 -18.99
CA SER A 681 17.67 1.48 -20.41
C SER A 681 18.63 0.49 -21.07
N SER A 682 19.59 -0.07 -20.31
CA SER A 682 20.64 -0.99 -20.80
C SER A 682 20.16 -2.42 -21.07
N GLY A 683 19.01 -2.79 -20.51
CA GLY A 683 18.37 -4.09 -20.73
C GLY A 683 17.82 -4.28 -22.15
N PRO A 684 17.54 -5.53 -22.56
CA PRO A 684 16.90 -5.82 -23.86
C PRO A 684 15.53 -5.14 -24.00
N TRP A 685 14.86 -4.92 -22.87
CA TRP A 685 13.58 -4.25 -22.78
C TRP A 685 13.61 -3.23 -21.64
N TYR A 686 12.98 -2.07 -21.86
CA TYR A 686 12.70 -1.12 -20.79
C TYR A 686 11.38 -1.50 -20.12
N ILE A 687 11.43 -1.80 -18.81
CA ILE A 687 10.29 -2.31 -18.05
C ILE A 687 9.91 -1.45 -16.83
N GLY A 688 10.62 -0.34 -16.59
CA GLY A 688 10.37 0.59 -15.48
C GLY A 688 11.51 0.67 -14.47
N GLY A 689 11.17 1.00 -13.22
CA GLY A 689 12.11 1.28 -12.12
C GLY A 689 12.17 2.78 -11.75
N PRO A 690 13.09 3.20 -10.85
CA PRO A 690 13.99 2.34 -10.07
C PRO A 690 13.27 1.55 -8.97
N TRP A 691 13.87 0.42 -8.62
CA TRP A 691 13.42 -0.48 -7.55
C TRP A 691 14.08 -0.15 -6.20
N THR A 692 13.71 -0.89 -5.15
CA THR A 692 14.21 -0.62 -3.79
C THR A 692 15.71 -0.97 -3.63
N GLU A 693 16.37 -0.35 -2.62
CA GLU A 693 17.81 -0.49 -2.33
C GLU A 693 18.31 -1.91 -1.99
N GLY A 694 17.43 -2.90 -1.90
CA GLY A 694 17.81 -4.30 -1.66
C GLY A 694 18.08 -4.70 -0.20
N PHE A 695 17.95 -3.79 0.79
CA PHE A 695 18.15 -4.11 2.21
C PHE A 695 17.36 -5.36 2.67
N ARG A 696 16.05 -5.40 2.41
CA ARG A 696 15.20 -6.55 2.77
C ARG A 696 15.54 -7.80 1.98
N ALA A 697 15.80 -7.64 0.67
CA ALA A 697 16.16 -8.76 -0.20
C ALA A 697 17.45 -9.44 0.29
N ASP A 698 18.45 -8.66 0.70
CA ASP A 698 19.73 -9.17 1.22
C ASP A 698 19.57 -9.90 2.55
N THR A 699 18.75 -9.39 3.47
CA THR A 699 18.43 -10.14 4.70
C THR A 699 17.74 -11.48 4.38
N ILE A 700 16.71 -11.47 3.52
CA ILE A 700 15.98 -12.70 3.14
C ILE A 700 16.92 -13.70 2.46
N ASP A 701 17.74 -13.23 1.52
CA ASP A 701 18.70 -14.06 0.78
C ASP A 701 19.69 -14.77 1.72
N ARG A 702 20.30 -14.02 2.65
CA ARG A 702 21.22 -14.58 3.66
C ARG A 702 20.56 -15.61 4.55
N GLU A 703 19.36 -15.32 5.02
CA GLU A 703 18.61 -16.20 5.93
C GLU A 703 18.13 -17.49 5.23
N LEU A 704 17.71 -17.40 3.97
CA LEU A 704 17.33 -18.56 3.17
C LEU A 704 18.56 -19.42 2.83
N HIS A 705 19.65 -18.79 2.42
CA HIS A 705 20.91 -19.48 2.16
C HIS A 705 21.37 -20.27 3.40
N ALA A 706 21.43 -19.60 4.56
CA ALA A 706 21.79 -20.24 5.82
C ALA A 706 20.84 -21.38 6.18
N ALA A 707 19.51 -21.18 6.05
CA ALA A 707 18.52 -22.21 6.38
C ALA A 707 18.65 -23.47 5.50
N ILE A 708 18.95 -23.31 4.22
CA ILE A 708 19.14 -24.42 3.29
C ILE A 708 20.45 -25.15 3.60
N GLU A 709 21.55 -24.41 3.82
CA GLU A 709 22.85 -25.00 4.18
C GLU A 709 22.78 -25.79 5.49
N SER A 710 22.03 -25.31 6.49
CA SER A 710 21.83 -26.00 7.76
C SER A 710 20.71 -27.03 7.77
N ASN A 711 19.98 -27.21 6.66
CA ASN A 711 18.79 -28.06 6.57
C ASN A 711 17.78 -27.76 7.69
N THR A 712 17.37 -26.49 7.77
CA THR A 712 16.37 -25.96 8.72
C THR A 712 15.29 -25.14 8.01
N ALA A 713 15.15 -25.27 6.69
CA ALA A 713 14.08 -24.61 5.95
C ALA A 713 12.76 -25.37 6.18
N ASP A 714 11.95 -24.85 7.09
CA ASP A 714 10.60 -25.30 7.42
C ASP A 714 9.66 -24.09 7.60
N THR A 715 8.37 -24.32 7.88
CA THR A 715 7.38 -23.25 8.07
C THR A 715 7.72 -22.31 9.22
N ALA A 716 8.32 -22.82 10.30
CA ALA A 716 8.74 -22.02 11.45
C ALA A 716 9.90 -21.09 11.09
N LYS A 717 10.87 -21.57 10.30
CA LYS A 717 11.96 -20.74 9.78
C LYS A 717 11.45 -19.66 8.84
N MET A 718 10.48 -19.96 7.96
CA MET A 718 9.88 -18.94 7.10
C MET A 718 9.18 -17.84 7.94
N ALA A 719 8.39 -18.22 8.94
CA ALA A 719 7.76 -17.26 9.85
C ALA A 719 8.79 -16.45 10.66
N ALA A 720 9.91 -17.07 11.06
CA ALA A 720 10.99 -16.37 11.74
C ALA A 720 11.67 -15.30 10.86
N ILE A 721 11.84 -15.55 9.56
CA ILE A 721 12.36 -14.57 8.60
C ILE A 721 11.40 -13.37 8.48
N GLN A 722 10.08 -13.61 8.40
CA GLN A 722 9.06 -12.54 8.39
C GLN A 722 9.09 -11.66 9.65
N GLY A 723 9.61 -12.18 10.77
CA GLY A 723 9.77 -11.48 12.04
C GLY A 723 11.17 -10.90 12.28
N ASN A 724 12.07 -10.91 11.27
CA ASN A 724 13.43 -10.40 11.42
C ASN A 724 13.44 -8.86 11.53
N HIS A 725 14.09 -8.35 12.57
CA HIS A 725 14.25 -6.93 12.91
C HIS A 725 15.72 -6.48 12.96
N ASP A 726 16.63 -7.21 12.31
CA ASP A 726 18.04 -6.85 12.29
C ASP A 726 18.23 -5.57 11.45
N SER A 727 18.91 -4.57 12.01
CA SER A 727 19.11 -3.26 11.39
C SER A 727 20.24 -3.32 10.36
N ARG A 728 19.88 -3.63 9.10
CA ARG A 728 20.81 -3.51 7.98
C ARG A 728 21.27 -2.07 7.76
N LEU A 729 20.43 -1.09 8.09
CA LEU A 729 20.80 0.32 8.05
C LEU A 729 21.89 0.63 9.08
N GLY A 730 21.74 0.13 10.30
CA GLY A 730 22.76 0.19 11.35
C GLY A 730 24.07 -0.45 10.91
N GLU A 731 24.00 -1.65 10.33
CA GLU A 731 25.18 -2.35 9.81
C GLU A 731 25.91 -1.56 8.72
N THR A 732 25.19 -0.86 7.83
CA THR A 732 25.78 -0.02 6.79
C THR A 732 26.44 1.24 7.35
N PHE A 733 25.76 1.98 8.25
CA PHE A 733 26.19 3.35 8.59
C PHE A 733 26.92 3.51 9.93
N VAL A 734 26.72 2.60 10.90
CA VAL A 734 27.45 2.65 12.18
C VAL A 734 28.96 2.55 12.03
N PRO A 735 29.54 1.75 11.10
CA PRO A 735 30.98 1.71 10.91
C PRO A 735 31.60 3.08 10.63
N HIS A 736 30.99 3.90 9.78
CA HIS A 736 31.47 5.24 9.46
C HIS A 736 31.36 6.20 10.66
N LEU A 737 30.28 6.12 11.43
CA LEU A 737 30.15 6.90 12.67
C LEU A 737 31.23 6.50 13.68
N LEU A 738 31.43 5.21 13.91
CA LEU A 738 32.46 4.72 14.83
C LEU A 738 33.86 5.15 14.39
N GLU A 739 34.16 5.12 13.08
CA GLU A 739 35.41 5.63 12.52
C GLU A 739 35.63 7.11 12.89
N ALA A 740 34.62 7.97 12.67
CA ALA A 740 34.70 9.39 12.99
C ALA A 740 34.89 9.64 14.49
N LEU A 741 34.12 8.98 15.36
CA LEU A 741 34.20 9.15 16.82
C LEU A 741 35.53 8.65 17.40
N VAL A 742 36.04 7.51 16.92
CA VAL A 742 37.33 6.97 17.36
C VAL A 742 38.47 7.86 16.88
N SER A 743 38.39 8.40 15.67
CA SER A 743 39.40 9.32 15.12
C SER A 743 39.41 10.65 15.86
N ALA A 744 38.23 11.19 16.21
CA ALA A 744 38.12 12.40 17.03
C ALA A 744 38.73 12.19 18.43
N ARG A 745 38.44 11.05 19.06
CA ARG A 745 39.05 10.66 20.34
C ARG A 745 40.56 10.55 20.23
N ALA A 746 41.09 9.88 19.21
CA ALA A 746 42.52 9.73 19.01
C ALA A 746 43.21 11.09 18.81
N SER A 747 42.59 11.98 18.02
CA SER A 747 43.10 13.34 17.77
C SER A 747 43.12 14.19 19.04
N SER A 748 42.14 14.01 19.94
CA SER A 748 42.10 14.72 21.23
C SER A 748 43.25 14.37 22.18
N LEU A 749 44.00 13.30 21.90
CA LEU A 749 45.15 12.84 22.69
C LEU A 749 46.49 13.28 22.10
N ILE A 750 46.51 13.95 20.95
CA ILE A 750 47.74 14.42 20.31
C ILE A 750 48.26 15.64 21.06
N ASP A 751 49.45 15.52 21.64
CA ASP A 751 50.20 16.65 22.19
C ASP A 751 50.88 17.42 21.03
N GLY A 752 50.18 18.36 20.38
CA GLY A 752 50.69 19.13 19.25
C GLY A 752 49.67 20.07 18.58
N GLU A 753 50.11 20.84 17.58
CA GLU A 753 49.23 21.68 16.77
C GLU A 753 48.44 20.80 15.78
N LEU A 754 47.12 20.82 15.90
CA LEU A 754 46.20 20.14 14.97
C LEU A 754 45.94 21.01 13.75
N THR A 755 45.53 20.41 12.64
CA THR A 755 44.96 21.18 11.52
C THR A 755 43.66 21.86 11.99
N PRO A 756 43.24 22.98 11.38
CA PRO A 756 42.00 23.65 11.75
C PRO A 756 40.78 22.70 11.79
N ASP A 757 40.67 21.79 10.82
CA ASP A 757 39.56 20.84 10.72
C ASP A 757 39.62 19.79 11.83
N ALA A 758 40.82 19.24 12.09
CA ALA A 758 41.02 18.31 13.20
C ALA A 758 40.74 18.98 14.56
N GLN A 759 41.05 20.27 14.71
CA GLN A 759 40.73 21.02 15.93
C GLN A 759 39.21 21.16 16.12
N ARG A 760 38.45 21.51 15.08
CA ARG A 760 36.99 21.62 15.17
C ARG A 760 36.33 20.28 15.53
N ILE A 761 36.80 19.18 14.94
CA ILE A 761 36.35 17.82 15.29
C ILE A 761 36.65 17.50 16.77
N VAL A 762 37.86 17.83 17.25
CA VAL A 762 38.24 17.64 18.66
C VAL A 762 37.40 18.50 19.60
N ASP A 763 37.05 19.73 19.21
CA ASP A 763 36.21 20.62 20.01
C ASP A 763 34.77 20.07 20.14
N LEU A 764 34.19 19.58 19.03
CA LEU A 764 32.90 18.89 19.03
C LEU A 764 32.93 17.64 19.92
N TYR A 765 33.97 16.81 19.78
CA TYR A 765 34.15 15.62 20.63
C TYR A 765 34.28 15.98 22.11
N THR A 766 35.07 17.00 22.43
CA THR A 766 35.35 17.38 23.82
C THR A 766 34.10 17.95 24.51
N THR A 767 33.23 18.62 23.76
CA THR A 767 31.96 19.19 24.26
C THR A 767 31.03 18.11 24.83
N GLU A 768 30.95 16.95 24.19
CA GLU A 768 30.07 15.82 24.58
C GLU A 768 30.88 14.58 24.97
N LYS A 769 32.13 14.73 25.43
CA LYS A 769 33.11 13.64 25.58
C LYS A 769 32.58 12.41 26.31
N ALA A 770 31.96 12.61 27.47
CA ALA A 770 31.46 11.50 28.29
C ALA A 770 30.32 10.75 27.59
N ALA A 771 29.40 11.48 26.96
CA ALA A 771 28.31 10.90 26.19
C ALA A 771 28.84 10.15 24.96
N ILE A 772 29.81 10.73 24.23
CA ILE A 772 30.40 10.09 23.05
C ILE A 772 31.16 8.81 23.42
N ASP A 773 31.95 8.82 24.50
CA ASP A 773 32.68 7.62 24.94
C ASP A 773 31.70 6.47 25.32
N GLU A 774 30.55 6.80 25.91
CA GLU A 774 29.47 5.84 26.19
C GLU A 774 28.80 5.34 24.90
N ILE A 775 28.49 6.24 23.95
CA ILE A 775 27.87 5.90 22.66
C ILE A 775 28.75 4.94 21.86
N VAL A 776 30.07 5.18 21.81
CA VAL A 776 31.02 4.27 21.16
C VAL A 776 30.90 2.85 21.75
N THR A 777 30.81 2.74 23.08
CA THR A 777 30.65 1.44 23.76
C THR A 777 29.33 0.78 23.40
N ARG A 778 28.22 1.53 23.40
CA ARG A 778 26.88 1.01 23.07
C ARG A 778 26.78 0.55 21.62
N LEU A 779 27.28 1.35 20.67
CA LEU A 779 27.25 1.01 19.24
C LEU A 779 28.17 -0.18 18.92
N GLN A 780 29.32 -0.30 19.58
CA GLN A 780 30.17 -1.49 19.46
C GLN A 780 29.47 -2.74 20.01
N GLY A 781 28.83 -2.64 21.18
CA GLY A 781 28.05 -3.75 21.74
C GLY A 781 26.88 -4.17 20.84
N TRP A 782 26.19 -3.20 20.25
CA TRP A 782 25.11 -3.46 19.29
C TRP A 782 25.60 -4.18 18.03
N ARG A 783 26.71 -3.71 17.44
CA ARG A 783 27.38 -4.39 16.32
C ARG A 783 27.75 -5.84 16.69
N ASP A 784 28.38 -6.03 17.84
CA ASP A 784 28.88 -7.34 18.26
C ASP A 784 27.73 -8.33 18.55
N ARG A 785 26.50 -7.83 18.75
CA ARG A 785 25.26 -8.62 18.88
C ARG A 785 24.44 -8.71 17.59
N GLY A 786 24.95 -8.21 16.46
CA GLY A 786 24.30 -8.35 15.15
C GLY A 786 23.25 -7.28 14.83
N TYR A 787 23.35 -6.08 15.42
CA TYR A 787 22.50 -4.93 15.08
C TYR A 787 20.99 -5.15 15.28
N GLN A 788 20.58 -5.90 16.29
CA GLN A 788 19.15 -6.16 16.55
C GLN A 788 18.40 -4.88 16.93
N ALA A 789 17.34 -4.49 16.20
CA ALA A 789 16.58 -3.27 16.49
C ALA A 789 15.47 -3.50 17.53
N LYS A 790 15.86 -3.86 18.76
CA LYS A 790 14.94 -4.20 19.84
C LYS A 790 14.16 -2.99 20.36
N SER A 791 12.90 -3.18 20.76
CA SER A 791 12.07 -2.15 21.38
C SER A 791 12.54 -1.83 22.81
N GLY A 792 13.02 -2.84 23.54
CA GLY A 792 13.41 -2.73 24.95
C GLY A 792 12.26 -2.45 25.92
N VAL A 793 11.00 -2.54 25.48
CA VAL A 793 9.81 -2.28 26.29
C VAL A 793 9.00 -3.55 26.51
N GLU A 794 8.83 -3.94 27.78
CA GLU A 794 8.03 -5.11 28.15
C GLU A 794 6.55 -4.88 27.84
N THR A 795 5.91 -5.84 27.17
CA THR A 795 4.48 -5.83 26.84
C THR A 795 3.88 -7.23 26.99
N PHE A 796 2.58 -7.40 26.76
CA PHE A 796 1.97 -8.74 26.77
C PHE A 796 2.48 -9.68 25.66
N TYR A 797 3.15 -9.13 24.63
CA TYR A 797 3.64 -9.86 23.45
C TYR A 797 5.17 -9.84 23.33
N GLN A 798 5.87 -9.16 24.23
CA GLN A 798 7.33 -9.07 24.21
C GLN A 798 7.89 -9.08 25.62
N SER A 799 8.74 -10.07 25.90
CA SER A 799 9.61 -10.09 27.06
C SER A 799 10.95 -9.42 26.74
N VAL A 800 11.54 -8.76 27.74
CA VAL A 800 12.74 -7.94 27.55
C VAL A 800 13.88 -8.40 28.46
N SER A 801 14.99 -8.80 27.83
CA SER A 801 16.26 -9.08 28.49
C SER A 801 17.10 -7.81 28.72
N ALA A 802 18.24 -7.96 29.42
CA ALA A 802 19.18 -6.85 29.59
C ALA A 802 19.83 -6.43 28.26
N SER A 803 20.20 -7.41 27.39
CA SER A 803 20.75 -7.12 26.07
C SER A 803 19.73 -6.43 25.16
N ASP A 804 18.45 -6.81 25.22
CA ASP A 804 17.40 -6.14 24.44
C ASP A 804 17.28 -4.65 24.81
N ARG A 805 17.52 -4.29 26.08
CA ARG A 805 17.56 -2.89 26.50
C ARG A 805 18.78 -2.15 25.97
N GLU A 806 19.96 -2.79 26.00
CA GLU A 806 21.17 -2.21 25.44
C GLU A 806 21.03 -1.95 23.94
N ASP A 807 20.46 -2.91 23.21
CA ASP A 807 20.19 -2.81 21.77
C ASP A 807 19.14 -1.74 21.46
N ALA A 808 18.08 -1.63 22.27
CA ALA A 808 17.08 -0.58 22.12
C ALA A 808 17.67 0.83 22.29
N ILE A 809 18.61 1.02 23.21
CA ILE A 809 19.27 2.31 23.42
C ILE A 809 20.17 2.64 22.24
N ALA A 810 20.96 1.66 21.76
CA ALA A 810 21.81 1.84 20.59
C ALA A 810 20.99 2.17 19.33
N THR A 811 19.87 1.47 19.12
CA THR A 811 18.92 1.70 18.02
C THR A 811 18.36 3.12 18.06
N THR A 812 18.01 3.62 19.25
CA THR A 812 17.51 4.99 19.45
C THR A 812 18.56 6.04 19.11
N ILE A 813 19.78 5.86 19.61
CA ILE A 813 20.91 6.77 19.34
C ILE A 813 21.19 6.80 17.84
N PHE A 814 21.28 5.63 17.21
CA PHE A 814 21.53 5.50 15.78
C PHE A 814 20.46 6.20 14.94
N ASN A 815 19.17 5.90 15.17
CA ASN A 815 18.10 6.47 14.35
C ASN A 815 17.93 8.00 14.54
N ALA A 816 18.16 8.51 15.75
CA ALA A 816 18.18 9.96 15.99
C ALA A 816 19.38 10.64 15.32
N TRP A 817 20.57 10.04 15.43
CA TRP A 817 21.78 10.52 14.75
C TRP A 817 21.62 10.49 13.23
N PHE A 818 21.14 9.38 12.68
CA PHE A 818 21.06 9.19 11.23
C PHE A 818 20.16 10.23 10.58
N GLY A 819 18.98 10.50 11.17
CA GLY A 819 18.11 11.56 10.67
C GLY A 819 18.69 12.97 10.84
N ALA A 820 19.43 13.24 11.92
CA ALA A 820 20.10 14.52 12.12
C ALA A 820 21.28 14.73 11.17
N PHE A 821 22.04 13.67 10.87
CA PHE A 821 23.14 13.68 9.92
C PHE A 821 22.64 13.81 8.48
N GLN A 822 21.62 13.05 8.09
CA GLN A 822 20.97 13.22 6.80
C GLN A 822 20.43 14.65 6.62
N SER A 823 19.77 15.19 7.64
CA SER A 823 19.28 16.56 7.63
C SER A 823 20.40 17.59 7.53
N TYR A 824 21.59 17.29 8.06
CA TYR A 824 22.76 18.14 7.92
C TYR A 824 23.31 18.13 6.49
N VAL A 825 23.33 16.98 5.83
CA VAL A 825 23.88 16.81 4.47
C VAL A 825 22.97 17.38 3.38
N PHE A 826 21.64 17.36 3.56
CA PHE A 826 20.72 17.65 2.46
C PHE A 826 19.80 18.86 2.64
N ASN A 827 19.54 19.34 3.86
CA ASN A 827 18.46 20.33 4.05
C ASN A 827 18.86 21.78 3.75
N ASP A 828 20.15 22.08 3.69
CA ASP A 828 20.68 23.37 3.23
C ASP A 828 20.86 23.40 1.71
N GLU A 829 20.70 22.26 1.05
CA GLU A 829 20.82 22.08 -0.39
C GLU A 829 19.47 22.28 -1.11
N ALA A 830 19.50 22.73 -2.36
CA ALA A 830 18.29 22.96 -3.17
C ALA A 830 17.73 21.65 -3.80
N LEU A 831 17.77 20.54 -3.06
CA LEU A 831 17.44 19.18 -3.54
C LEU A 831 15.99 18.75 -3.25
N ASP A 832 15.15 19.68 -2.76
CA ASP A 832 13.74 19.39 -2.47
C ASP A 832 13.00 18.91 -3.73
N GLY A 833 12.39 17.72 -3.62
CA GLY A 833 11.66 17.09 -4.72
C GLY A 833 12.53 16.42 -5.79
N LEU A 834 13.86 16.42 -5.65
CA LEU A 834 14.80 15.84 -6.62
C LEU A 834 14.86 14.32 -6.58
N TRP A 835 14.29 13.66 -5.57
CA TRP A 835 14.51 12.23 -5.34
C TRP A 835 13.53 11.35 -6.16
N PRO A 836 13.99 10.66 -7.22
CA PRO A 836 13.14 9.76 -7.99
C PRO A 836 12.67 8.59 -7.11
N SER A 837 11.43 8.12 -7.29
CA SER A 837 10.87 6.95 -6.58
C SER A 837 10.82 7.05 -5.04
N GLY A 838 10.79 8.27 -4.51
CA GLY A 838 10.61 8.56 -3.09
C GLY A 838 11.89 9.00 -2.38
N GLY A 839 11.74 9.98 -1.48
CA GLY A 839 12.88 10.68 -0.86
C GLY A 839 13.81 9.81 0.00
N SER A 840 13.33 8.76 0.65
CA SER A 840 14.14 8.00 1.61
C SER A 840 15.17 7.08 0.92
N THR A 841 14.75 6.42 -0.15
CA THR A 841 15.55 5.49 -0.98
C THR A 841 16.75 6.21 -1.60
N GLY A 842 16.48 7.29 -2.37
CA GLY A 842 17.53 8.08 -3.01
C GLY A 842 18.50 8.75 -2.03
N ARG A 843 18.01 9.30 -0.91
CA ARG A 843 18.87 9.91 0.13
C ARG A 843 19.87 8.92 0.72
N ILE A 844 19.45 7.68 0.96
CA ILE A 844 20.33 6.65 1.54
C ILE A 844 21.37 6.19 0.54
N ARG A 845 20.96 5.99 -0.70
CA ARG A 845 21.87 5.63 -1.77
C ARG A 845 22.94 6.69 -1.97
N ALA A 846 22.54 7.95 -2.12
CA ALA A 846 23.44 9.10 -2.24
C ALA A 846 24.39 9.17 -1.03
N LEU A 847 23.85 9.08 0.20
CA LEU A 847 24.67 9.15 1.41
C LEU A 847 25.71 8.04 1.50
N ALA A 848 25.34 6.78 1.19
CA ALA A 848 26.28 5.67 1.17
C ALA A 848 27.37 5.89 0.10
N GLN A 849 26.99 6.28 -1.12
CA GLN A 849 27.95 6.61 -2.19
C GLN A 849 28.91 7.73 -1.78
N PHE A 850 28.41 8.79 -1.12
CA PHE A 850 29.25 9.90 -0.67
C PHE A 850 30.25 9.47 0.40
N LEU A 851 29.86 8.56 1.30
CA LEU A 851 30.73 8.05 2.37
C LEU A 851 31.76 7.04 1.86
N ASP A 852 31.37 6.14 0.97
CA ASP A 852 32.25 5.14 0.37
C ASP A 852 33.16 5.74 -0.71
N GLY A 853 32.74 6.85 -1.31
CA GLY A 853 33.49 7.63 -2.29
C GLY A 853 34.54 8.57 -1.70
N ARG A 854 34.72 8.60 -0.37
CA ARG A 854 35.73 9.44 0.28
C ARG A 854 37.15 8.94 0.00
N GLY A 855 38.09 9.88 -0.03
CA GLY A 855 39.52 9.63 -0.14
C GLY A 855 40.18 10.38 -1.29
N ALA A 856 41.50 10.50 -1.20
CA ALA A 856 42.32 11.29 -2.13
C ALA A 856 42.30 10.81 -3.59
N THR A 857 41.76 9.62 -3.87
CA THR A 857 41.71 9.03 -5.21
C THR A 857 40.34 9.10 -5.87
N ASN A 858 39.33 9.67 -5.20
CA ASN A 858 37.92 9.61 -5.63
C ASN A 858 37.51 8.17 -6.05
N PRO A 859 37.51 7.19 -5.12
CA PRO A 859 37.38 5.77 -5.44
C PRO A 859 36.09 5.39 -6.18
N LEU A 860 35.01 6.17 -6.02
CA LEU A 860 33.74 5.97 -6.75
C LEU A 860 33.53 6.96 -7.90
N ALA A 861 34.54 7.77 -8.23
CA ALA A 861 34.49 8.76 -9.30
C ALA A 861 33.30 9.75 -9.18
N LEU A 862 32.97 10.16 -7.95
CA LEU A 862 31.87 11.09 -7.67
C LEU A 862 32.07 12.42 -8.42
N ALA A 863 31.02 12.91 -9.06
CA ALA A 863 30.99 14.21 -9.72
C ALA A 863 31.00 15.36 -8.69
N SER A 864 30.45 15.11 -7.51
CA SER A 864 30.45 16.00 -6.34
C SER A 864 31.81 16.06 -5.61
N TRP A 865 32.82 15.31 -6.03
CA TRP A 865 34.09 15.20 -5.29
C TRP A 865 34.87 16.52 -5.26
N ASN A 866 35.22 16.96 -4.05
CA ASN A 866 36.02 18.14 -3.79
C ASN A 866 37.47 17.75 -3.45
N GLU A 867 38.43 18.19 -4.27
CA GLU A 867 39.86 17.89 -4.08
C GLU A 867 40.41 18.40 -2.74
N ALA A 868 39.87 19.50 -2.21
CA ALA A 868 40.37 20.10 -0.97
C ALA A 868 40.09 19.24 0.27
N THR A 869 38.93 18.58 0.31
CA THR A 869 38.52 17.71 1.42
C THR A 869 38.75 16.23 1.10
N GLY A 870 38.78 15.86 -0.17
CA GLY A 870 38.80 14.47 -0.64
C GLY A 870 37.44 13.78 -0.51
N GLU A 871 36.35 14.53 -0.39
CA GLU A 871 35.00 14.02 -0.11
C GLU A 871 33.95 14.72 -1.00
N SER A 872 32.69 14.26 -0.96
CA SER A 872 31.60 14.95 -1.65
C SER A 872 31.39 16.36 -1.11
N VAL A 873 31.10 17.31 -1.99
CA VAL A 873 30.77 18.70 -1.63
C VAL A 873 29.48 18.80 -0.79
N PHE A 874 28.60 17.79 -0.80
CA PHE A 874 27.38 17.81 0.00
C PHE A 874 27.59 17.63 1.51
N PHE A 875 28.83 17.41 1.97
CA PHE A 875 29.13 17.44 3.41
C PHE A 875 29.40 18.84 3.96
N ASP A 876 29.51 19.85 3.07
CA ASP A 876 29.71 21.26 3.39
C ASP A 876 28.38 21.93 3.75
N ASP A 877 28.34 22.71 4.84
CA ASP A 877 27.16 23.51 5.21
C ASP A 877 27.23 24.86 4.49
N LEU A 878 26.32 25.07 3.52
CA LEU A 878 26.25 26.28 2.70
C LEU A 878 26.06 27.58 3.51
N ASN A 879 25.71 27.49 4.78
CA ASN A 879 25.52 28.63 5.66
C ASN A 879 26.80 29.05 6.40
N THR A 880 27.92 28.37 6.19
CA THR A 880 29.22 28.71 6.79
C THR A 880 30.25 29.13 5.74
N GLU A 881 31.34 29.77 6.18
CA GLU A 881 32.47 30.10 5.29
C GLU A 881 33.50 28.97 5.20
N VAL A 882 33.39 27.95 6.04
CA VAL A 882 34.38 26.87 6.17
C VAL A 882 33.83 25.65 5.47
N ILE A 883 34.67 24.93 4.73
CA ILE A 883 34.24 23.68 4.10
C ILE A 883 34.36 22.54 5.12
N GLU A 884 33.25 22.08 5.66
CA GLU A 884 33.23 20.95 6.58
C GLU A 884 33.50 19.61 5.89
N THR A 885 33.88 18.62 6.70
CA THR A 885 34.09 17.23 6.26
C THR A 885 32.95 16.35 6.77
N SER A 886 32.75 15.18 6.18
CA SER A 886 31.80 14.18 6.67
C SER A 886 32.03 13.81 8.13
N ALA A 887 33.27 13.70 8.61
CA ALA A 887 33.57 13.42 10.01
C ALA A 887 33.09 14.55 10.94
N GLU A 888 33.28 15.81 10.56
CA GLU A 888 32.75 16.98 11.27
C GLU A 888 31.22 16.97 11.25
N GLY A 889 30.60 16.75 10.09
CA GLY A 889 29.15 16.62 9.92
C GLY A 889 28.52 15.51 10.75
N MET A 890 29.18 14.36 10.89
CA MET A 890 28.72 13.26 11.73
C MET A 890 28.70 13.63 13.22
N LEU A 891 29.72 14.36 13.70
CA LEU A 891 29.76 14.85 15.08
C LEU A 891 28.71 15.96 15.31
N ILE A 892 28.53 16.88 14.35
CA ILE A 892 27.47 17.90 14.39
C ILE A 892 26.10 17.22 14.47
N GLY A 893 25.84 16.24 13.59
CA GLY A 893 24.63 15.42 13.59
C GLY A 893 24.41 14.73 14.94
N LEU A 894 25.48 14.19 15.55
CA LEU A 894 25.39 13.53 16.85
C LEU A 894 25.06 14.50 17.98
N THR A 895 25.66 15.69 17.99
CA THR A 895 25.32 16.74 18.97
C THR A 895 23.87 17.20 18.81
N ARG A 896 23.39 17.36 17.57
CA ARG A 896 21.97 17.68 17.28
C ARG A 896 21.04 16.56 17.78
N ALA A 897 21.40 15.31 17.55
CA ALA A 897 20.62 14.15 18.02
C ALA A 897 20.59 14.04 19.55
N LEU A 898 21.72 14.22 20.24
CA LEU A 898 21.77 14.22 21.71
C LEU A 898 20.93 15.34 22.30
N THR A 899 21.02 16.53 21.72
CA THR A 899 20.17 17.67 22.11
C THR A 899 18.69 17.31 21.98
N PHE A 900 18.30 16.74 20.83
CA PHE A 900 16.94 16.29 20.58
C PHE A 900 16.49 15.21 21.59
N LEU A 901 17.30 14.17 21.82
CA LEU A 901 16.97 13.05 22.70
C LEU A 901 16.80 13.48 24.17
N ARG A 902 17.43 14.57 24.60
CA ARG A 902 17.27 15.16 25.95
C ARG A 902 15.98 15.97 26.10
N THR A 903 15.34 16.41 25.01
CA THR A 903 14.08 17.19 25.08
C THR A 903 12.92 16.36 25.60
N GLU A 904 11.87 17.01 26.12
CA GLU A 904 10.65 16.33 26.52
C GLU A 904 9.91 15.69 25.32
N PRO A 905 9.20 14.57 25.51
CA PRO A 905 8.24 14.09 24.52
C PRO A 905 7.19 15.17 24.20
N THR A 906 6.86 15.30 22.92
CA THR A 906 5.90 16.31 22.43
C THR A 906 4.59 15.70 21.94
N ALA A 907 4.65 14.48 21.40
CA ALA A 907 3.49 13.68 21.01
C ALA A 907 3.87 12.17 21.02
N PRO A 908 2.92 11.23 20.85
CA PRO A 908 3.24 9.82 20.72
C PRO A 908 4.22 9.57 19.56
N GLY A 909 5.44 9.17 19.91
CA GLY A 909 6.52 8.90 18.96
C GLY A 909 7.32 10.13 18.53
N GLU A 910 7.05 11.31 19.08
CA GLU A 910 7.72 12.57 18.75
C GLU A 910 8.41 13.21 19.97
N GLY A 911 9.56 13.84 19.73
CA GLY A 911 10.37 14.46 20.78
C GLY A 911 11.31 13.48 21.49
N GLY A 912 12.18 14.02 22.35
CA GLY A 912 13.16 13.24 23.12
C GLY A 912 12.53 12.51 24.32
N TYR A 913 13.35 12.20 25.32
CA TYR A 913 13.01 11.41 26.50
C TYR A 913 12.91 12.21 27.81
N GLY A 914 13.20 13.52 27.78
CA GLY A 914 13.19 14.38 28.97
C GLY A 914 14.27 14.00 29.99
N SER A 915 15.35 13.36 29.55
CA SER A 915 16.35 12.73 30.42
C SER A 915 17.75 12.79 29.81
N GLU A 916 18.74 13.07 30.66
CA GLU A 916 20.17 13.00 30.34
C GLU A 916 20.72 11.56 30.36
N SER A 917 20.00 10.63 30.99
CA SER A 917 20.45 9.24 31.13
C SER A 917 20.02 8.40 29.94
N MET A 918 21.01 7.91 29.17
CA MET A 918 20.78 7.06 28.00
C MET A 918 20.05 5.75 28.35
N ASP A 919 20.15 5.26 29.59
CA ASP A 919 19.43 4.07 30.06
C ASP A 919 17.90 4.20 30.00
N THR A 920 17.39 5.43 29.86
CA THR A 920 15.97 5.72 29.72
C THR A 920 15.51 5.83 28.27
N TRP A 921 16.45 5.87 27.31
CA TRP A 921 16.19 6.08 25.89
C TRP A 921 15.82 4.78 25.18
N LEU A 922 14.77 4.13 25.65
CA LEU A 922 14.30 2.88 25.08
C LEU A 922 13.55 3.14 23.78
N TRP A 923 13.92 2.43 22.72
CA TRP A 923 13.38 2.59 21.37
C TRP A 923 11.86 2.52 21.34
N GLY A 924 11.28 1.47 21.95
CA GLY A 924 9.84 1.20 21.96
C GLY A 924 8.98 2.25 22.70
N LEU A 925 9.58 3.19 23.44
CA LEU A 925 8.85 4.33 24.01
C LEU A 925 8.59 5.45 22.99
N ARG A 926 9.27 5.43 21.85
CA ARG A 926 9.06 6.36 20.74
C ARG A 926 8.69 5.63 19.45
N HIS A 927 9.33 4.50 19.18
CA HIS A 927 9.03 3.66 18.04
C HIS A 927 7.82 2.76 18.29
N MET A 928 6.71 3.13 17.65
CA MET A 928 5.43 2.49 17.88
C MET A 928 4.64 2.31 16.59
N VAL A 929 4.00 1.15 16.46
CA VAL A 929 3.05 0.88 15.37
C VAL A 929 1.68 1.47 15.68
N ARG A 930 1.07 2.04 14.66
CA ARG A 930 -0.26 2.67 14.71
C ARG A 930 -1.24 1.90 13.84
N PHE A 931 -2.37 1.51 14.44
CA PHE A 931 -3.52 0.93 13.76
C PHE A 931 -4.62 1.97 13.66
N GLU A 932 -4.64 2.69 12.54
CA GLU A 932 -5.47 3.88 12.36
C GLU A 932 -6.72 3.57 11.54
N SER A 933 -7.85 4.16 11.91
CA SER A 933 -9.07 4.08 11.11
C SER A 933 -8.85 4.62 9.69
N LEU A 934 -9.38 3.90 8.70
CA LEU A 934 -9.39 4.35 7.29
C LEU A 934 -10.08 5.72 7.10
N LEU A 935 -10.99 6.10 8.01
CA LEU A 935 -11.69 7.39 8.00
C LEU A 935 -10.79 8.59 8.27
N LEU A 936 -9.66 8.40 8.98
CA LEU A 936 -8.77 9.52 9.31
C LEU A 936 -8.22 10.19 8.05
N ASN A 937 -8.08 9.48 6.94
CA ASN A 937 -7.58 10.06 5.70
C ASN A 937 -8.55 11.06 5.05
N TYR A 938 -9.85 10.92 5.31
CA TYR A 938 -10.89 11.78 4.75
C TYR A 938 -11.31 12.92 5.70
N LEU A 939 -11.04 12.77 6.99
CA LEU A 939 -11.51 13.69 8.04
C LEU A 939 -10.39 14.51 8.70
N ARG A 940 -9.13 14.34 8.26
CA ARG A 940 -7.92 14.98 8.83
C ARG A 940 -8.04 16.49 8.98
N ASP A 941 -8.65 17.18 8.02
CA ASP A 941 -8.78 18.64 8.03
C ASP A 941 -9.94 19.16 8.90
N GLN A 942 -10.69 18.25 9.55
CA GLN A 942 -11.82 18.55 10.42
C GLN A 942 -11.56 18.01 11.84
N PRO A 943 -10.83 18.74 12.70
CA PRO A 943 -10.37 18.26 14.01
C PRO A 943 -11.48 17.72 14.93
N SER A 944 -12.70 18.26 14.83
CA SER A 944 -13.86 17.78 15.59
C SER A 944 -14.34 16.40 15.14
N LEU A 945 -14.16 16.05 13.86
CA LEU A 945 -14.53 14.75 13.28
C LEU A 945 -13.39 13.72 13.40
N ALA A 946 -12.13 14.14 13.41
CA ALA A 946 -10.99 13.26 13.63
C ALA A 946 -11.04 12.52 14.99
N ASN A 947 -11.57 13.16 16.04
CA ASN A 947 -11.79 12.53 17.33
C ASN A 947 -12.84 11.40 17.31
N LEU A 948 -13.83 11.49 16.42
CA LEU A 948 -14.81 10.42 16.20
C LEU A 948 -14.16 9.23 15.51
N ALA A 949 -13.30 9.49 14.50
CA ALA A 949 -12.57 8.44 13.79
C ALA A 949 -11.59 7.65 14.67
N ASN A 950 -11.02 8.29 15.71
CA ASN A 950 -10.18 7.59 16.69
C ASN A 950 -10.89 6.45 17.45
N ASN A 951 -12.23 6.43 17.51
CA ASN A 951 -12.98 5.32 18.11
C ASN A 951 -12.91 4.03 17.27
N PHE A 952 -12.51 4.14 16.01
CA PHE A 952 -12.35 3.02 15.07
C PHE A 952 -10.87 2.63 14.87
N SER A 953 -9.99 3.10 15.75
CA SER A 953 -8.58 2.72 15.78
C SER A 953 -8.33 1.67 16.86
N ILE A 954 -7.28 0.84 16.69
CA ILE A 954 -6.80 -0.05 17.75
C ILE A 954 -5.70 0.70 18.51
N THR A 955 -5.86 0.83 19.82
CA THR A 955 -4.99 1.63 20.71
C THR A 955 -4.74 0.87 22.00
N THR A 956 -3.80 1.34 22.81
CA THR A 956 -3.58 0.79 24.17
C THR A 956 -4.78 0.93 25.10
N LYS A 957 -5.77 1.77 24.75
CA LYS A 957 -7.02 1.93 25.51
C LYS A 957 -7.93 0.71 25.37
N ASN A 958 -8.04 0.13 24.17
CA ASN A 958 -8.87 -1.06 23.92
C ASN A 958 -8.04 -2.36 23.91
N LEU A 959 -6.71 -2.29 23.75
CA LEU A 959 -5.78 -3.41 23.91
C LEU A 959 -4.61 -3.01 24.85
N PRO A 960 -4.78 -3.07 26.18
CA PRO A 960 -3.77 -2.62 27.14
C PRO A 960 -2.45 -3.41 27.07
N LEU A 961 -1.31 -2.71 27.17
CA LEU A 961 0.03 -3.30 27.07
C LEU A 961 0.37 -4.28 28.21
N ALA A 962 -0.22 -4.08 29.39
CA ALA A 962 -0.10 -4.96 30.54
C ALA A 962 -1.28 -4.72 31.51
N PRO A 963 -1.65 -5.71 32.35
CA PRO A 963 -2.64 -5.49 33.39
C PRO A 963 -2.12 -4.51 34.45
N ASN A 964 -2.96 -3.57 34.89
CA ASN A 964 -2.73 -2.69 36.05
C ASN A 964 -1.43 -1.85 35.99
N LEU A 965 -1.10 -1.24 34.84
CA LEU A 965 0.02 -0.30 34.74
C LEU A 965 -0.15 0.84 35.75
N ALA A 966 0.88 1.09 36.56
CA ALA A 966 0.89 2.21 37.50
C ALA A 966 1.05 3.54 36.74
N ALA A 967 0.50 4.64 37.29
CA ALA A 967 0.58 5.96 36.66
C ALA A 967 2.02 6.47 36.40
N GLY A 968 3.01 5.96 37.15
CA GLY A 968 4.44 6.28 36.96
C GLY A 968 5.18 5.34 36.02
N ASP A 969 4.54 4.29 35.49
CA ASP A 969 5.13 3.42 34.49
C ASP A 969 5.17 4.14 33.13
N PRO A 970 6.31 4.20 32.41
CA PRO A 970 6.40 4.91 31.14
C PRO A 970 5.45 4.37 30.06
N ARG A 971 4.95 3.14 30.21
CA ARG A 971 3.96 2.53 29.30
C ARG A 971 2.53 3.04 29.52
N HIS A 972 2.21 3.57 30.71
CA HIS A 972 0.85 3.95 31.10
C HIS A 972 0.23 5.00 30.17
N GLY A 973 1.05 5.94 29.65
CA GLY A 973 0.60 7.02 28.78
C GLY A 973 0.70 6.75 27.27
N LEU A 974 1.22 5.59 26.85
CA LEU A 974 1.41 5.30 25.43
C LEU A 974 0.05 5.12 24.76
N LYS A 975 -0.17 5.78 23.62
CA LYS A 975 -1.37 5.57 22.77
C LYS A 975 -1.23 4.35 21.86
N TRP A 976 0.00 4.07 21.42
CA TRP A 976 0.36 3.12 20.38
C TRP A 976 1.26 2.00 20.93
N PHE A 977 1.58 1.02 20.10
CA PHE A 977 2.21 -0.23 20.54
C PHE A 977 3.72 -0.22 20.28
N PRO A 978 4.58 -0.36 21.31
CA PRO A 978 6.03 -0.53 21.14
C PRO A 978 6.37 -1.67 20.17
N ARG A 979 7.31 -1.45 19.26
CA ARG A 979 7.71 -2.47 18.27
C ARG A 979 9.23 -2.51 18.04
N ASP A 980 9.72 -3.73 17.83
CA ASP A 980 11.05 -3.99 17.27
C ASP A 980 11.10 -3.50 15.81
N GLY A 981 12.31 -3.37 15.28
CA GLY A 981 12.59 -2.90 13.92
C GLY A 981 12.90 -1.41 13.85
N ASP A 982 13.52 -1.03 12.77
CA ASP A 982 13.76 0.32 12.27
C ASP A 982 13.50 0.38 10.74
N GLN A 983 14.20 1.25 10.03
CA GLN A 983 13.94 1.45 8.60
C GLN A 983 14.57 0.31 7.75
N PHE A 984 13.75 -0.28 6.86
CA PHE A 984 14.05 -1.34 5.89
C PHE A 984 14.30 -2.76 6.43
N ASN A 985 13.83 -3.13 7.63
CA ASN A 985 13.83 -4.55 8.02
C ASN A 985 12.80 -5.37 7.24
N VAL A 986 12.96 -6.69 7.31
CA VAL A 986 12.02 -7.66 6.73
C VAL A 986 10.65 -7.53 7.39
N ASP A 987 10.60 -7.55 8.73
CA ASP A 987 9.42 -7.18 9.50
C ASP A 987 9.27 -5.65 9.49
N ALA A 988 8.66 -5.12 8.42
CA ALA A 988 8.68 -3.70 8.16
C ALA A 988 8.10 -2.87 9.32
N ALA A 989 8.95 -2.01 9.86
CA ALA A 989 8.63 -1.15 10.99
C ALA A 989 9.17 0.27 10.74
N ASN A 990 8.82 0.86 9.61
CA ASN A 990 9.54 1.99 9.02
C ASN A 990 9.16 3.36 9.64
N PRO A 991 9.99 3.97 10.50
CA PRO A 991 9.72 5.30 11.06
C PRO A 991 9.93 6.45 10.06
N GLY A 992 10.56 6.19 8.91
CA GLY A 992 11.13 7.21 8.04
C GLY A 992 12.46 7.74 8.57
N LEU A 993 13.05 8.71 7.88
CA LEU A 993 14.42 9.17 8.12
C LEU A 993 14.52 10.53 8.81
N SER A 994 13.40 11.05 9.33
CA SER A 994 13.36 12.40 9.93
C SER A 994 14.22 12.56 11.19
N GLY A 995 14.49 11.46 11.90
CA GLY A 995 15.12 11.48 13.23
C GLY A 995 14.30 12.17 14.32
N ARG A 996 13.01 12.46 14.07
CA ARG A 996 12.14 13.25 14.99
C ARG A 996 10.83 12.57 15.37
N ASN A 997 10.19 11.89 14.42
CA ASN A 997 9.02 11.05 14.65
C ASN A 997 9.40 9.60 14.34
N PHE A 998 9.18 8.71 15.28
CA PHE A 998 9.50 7.29 15.17
C PHE A 998 8.26 6.39 15.13
N SER A 999 7.06 6.96 15.11
CA SER A 999 5.84 6.17 14.94
C SER A 999 5.57 5.88 13.46
N TYR A 1000 5.04 4.69 13.18
CA TYR A 1000 4.73 4.25 11.82
C TYR A 1000 3.33 3.66 11.73
N SER A 1001 2.77 3.60 10.51
CA SER A 1001 1.41 3.12 10.25
C SER A 1001 1.33 2.22 9.01
N SER A 1002 2.47 1.65 8.60
CA SER A 1002 2.58 0.70 7.49
C SER A 1002 3.51 -0.44 7.86
N GLY A 1003 3.20 -1.64 7.38
CA GLY A 1003 3.92 -2.87 7.71
C GLY A 1003 3.15 -4.09 7.19
N PRO A 1004 3.51 -5.31 7.61
CA PRO A 1004 2.85 -6.55 7.19
C PRO A 1004 1.32 -6.52 7.38
N VAL A 1005 0.55 -6.46 6.29
CA VAL A 1005 -0.93 -6.60 6.33
C VAL A 1005 -1.39 -8.05 6.35
N MET A 1006 -0.46 -8.97 6.16
CA MET A 1006 -0.58 -10.39 6.45
C MET A 1006 0.80 -10.97 6.72
N ARG A 1007 0.89 -12.10 7.41
CA ARG A 1007 2.09 -12.95 7.45
C ARG A 1007 1.67 -14.38 7.19
N MET A 1008 1.75 -14.79 5.94
CA MET A 1008 1.29 -16.07 5.44
C MET A 1008 2.47 -17.00 5.15
N VAL A 1009 2.39 -18.24 5.63
CA VAL A 1009 3.32 -19.32 5.27
C VAL A 1009 2.50 -20.55 4.91
N ILE A 1010 2.77 -21.14 3.75
CA ILE A 1010 2.10 -22.34 3.26
C ILE A 1010 3.16 -23.37 2.88
N ALA A 1011 2.95 -24.61 3.29
CA ALA A 1011 3.70 -25.77 2.85
C ALA A 1011 2.82 -26.71 2.05
N LEU A 1012 3.32 -27.20 0.91
CA LEU A 1012 2.62 -28.14 0.04
C LEU A 1012 3.46 -29.39 -0.18
N LYS A 1013 2.84 -30.57 -0.05
CA LYS A 1013 3.47 -31.85 -0.33
C LYS A 1013 2.44 -32.94 -0.60
N ASP A 1014 2.53 -33.62 -1.74
CA ASP A 1014 1.72 -34.82 -2.04
C ASP A 1014 0.18 -34.60 -1.86
N GLY A 1015 -0.30 -33.37 -2.08
CA GLY A 1015 -1.71 -32.98 -1.88
C GLY A 1015 -2.09 -32.57 -0.44
N GLU A 1016 -1.15 -32.65 0.50
CA GLU A 1016 -1.31 -32.13 1.85
C GLU A 1016 -0.99 -30.63 1.90
N VAL A 1017 -1.81 -29.89 2.66
CA VAL A 1017 -1.63 -28.45 2.89
C VAL A 1017 -1.46 -28.21 4.38
N SER A 1018 -0.38 -27.52 4.75
CA SER A 1018 -0.27 -26.92 6.08
C SER A 1018 0.12 -25.46 5.94
N GLY A 1019 -0.35 -24.62 6.86
CA GLY A 1019 -0.04 -23.22 6.78
C GLY A 1019 -0.51 -22.44 7.98
N VAL A 1020 0.00 -21.23 8.07
CA VAL A 1020 -0.36 -20.26 9.09
C VAL A 1020 -0.54 -18.88 8.44
N ASN A 1021 -1.42 -18.09 9.02
CA ASN A 1021 -1.64 -16.71 8.62
C ASN A 1021 -2.00 -15.83 9.81
N ILE A 1022 -1.84 -14.52 9.68
CA ILE A 1022 -2.39 -13.53 10.62
C ILE A 1022 -2.62 -12.21 9.89
N ILE A 1023 -3.66 -11.46 10.27
CA ILE A 1023 -3.90 -10.09 9.81
C ILE A 1023 -3.89 -9.09 10.99
N PRO A 1024 -3.39 -7.86 10.81
CA PRO A 1024 -3.07 -6.93 11.91
C PRO A 1024 -4.24 -6.42 12.75
N GLY A 1025 -5.48 -6.58 12.29
CA GLY A 1025 -6.67 -6.19 13.05
C GLY A 1025 -7.46 -7.41 13.48
N GLY A 1026 -8.22 -7.94 12.54
CA GLY A 1026 -9.12 -9.08 12.69
C GLY A 1026 -10.08 -9.16 11.50
N GLN A 1027 -10.99 -10.12 11.54
CA GLN A 1027 -11.92 -10.37 10.43
C GLN A 1027 -13.04 -9.32 10.33
N SER A 1028 -13.41 -8.64 11.42
CA SER A 1028 -14.57 -7.74 11.45
C SER A 1028 -14.19 -6.26 11.48
N GLY A 1029 -14.87 -5.44 10.69
CA GLY A 1029 -14.81 -3.97 10.76
C GLY A 1029 -15.82 -3.36 11.74
N LEU A 1030 -16.65 -4.18 12.40
CA LEU A 1030 -17.59 -3.69 13.40
C LEU A 1030 -16.84 -3.43 14.73
N ALA A 1031 -16.84 -2.19 15.21
CA ALA A 1031 -16.05 -1.77 16.37
C ALA A 1031 -16.44 -2.46 17.69
N ASN A 1032 -17.66 -3.01 17.76
CA ASN A 1032 -18.17 -3.77 18.89
C ASN A 1032 -18.02 -5.29 18.72
N SER A 1033 -17.48 -5.76 17.59
CA SER A 1033 -17.21 -7.18 17.36
C SER A 1033 -16.05 -7.65 18.22
N PRO A 1034 -16.12 -8.87 18.82
CA PRO A 1034 -14.96 -9.47 19.46
C PRO A 1034 -13.81 -9.74 18.47
N PHE A 1035 -14.09 -9.74 17.16
CA PHE A 1035 -13.13 -10.00 16.08
C PHE A 1035 -12.64 -8.73 15.36
N PHE A 1036 -12.77 -7.58 16.03
CA PHE A 1036 -12.28 -6.29 15.52
C PHE A 1036 -10.77 -6.13 15.71
N HIS A 1037 -10.24 -6.62 16.83
CA HIS A 1037 -8.83 -6.43 17.23
C HIS A 1037 -8.21 -7.69 17.87
N ASP A 1038 -8.88 -8.83 17.74
CA ASP A 1038 -8.42 -10.11 18.31
C ASP A 1038 -7.08 -10.56 17.72
N GLN A 1039 -6.92 -10.40 16.40
CA GLN A 1039 -5.69 -10.78 15.71
C GLN A 1039 -4.57 -9.76 15.87
N ALA A 1040 -4.87 -8.47 16.12
CA ALA A 1040 -3.87 -7.45 16.43
C ALA A 1040 -2.96 -7.87 17.59
N ARG A 1041 -3.53 -8.56 18.59
CA ARG A 1041 -2.79 -9.13 19.72
C ARG A 1041 -1.68 -10.09 19.27
N LEU A 1042 -2.02 -11.03 18.39
CA LEU A 1042 -1.10 -12.06 17.90
C LEU A 1042 -0.10 -11.45 16.90
N TRP A 1043 -0.59 -10.59 16.02
CA TRP A 1043 0.23 -9.90 15.02
C TRP A 1043 1.36 -9.08 15.67
N LEU A 1044 1.10 -8.40 16.79
CA LEU A 1044 2.10 -7.64 17.54
C LEU A 1044 3.25 -8.51 18.07
N GLY A 1045 2.97 -9.78 18.38
CA GLY A 1045 3.94 -10.77 18.88
C GLY A 1045 4.55 -11.64 17.78
N ASN A 1046 4.29 -11.35 16.50
CA ASN A 1046 4.64 -12.22 15.37
C ASN A 1046 4.10 -13.66 15.52
N GLU A 1047 2.94 -13.79 16.19
CA GLU A 1047 2.18 -15.03 16.32
C GLU A 1047 1.14 -15.17 15.19
N THR A 1048 0.80 -16.41 14.85
CA THR A 1048 -0.07 -16.74 13.72
C THR A 1048 -1.19 -17.70 14.10
N VAL A 1049 -2.25 -17.75 13.29
CA VAL A 1049 -3.34 -18.74 13.39
C VAL A 1049 -3.25 -19.78 12.26
N PRO A 1050 -3.70 -21.03 12.49
CA PRO A 1050 -3.63 -22.08 11.47
C PRO A 1050 -4.53 -21.79 10.27
N MET A 1051 -4.04 -22.11 9.07
CA MET A 1051 -4.83 -22.14 7.83
C MET A 1051 -5.44 -23.53 7.65
N ARG A 1052 -6.71 -23.69 8.02
CA ARG A 1052 -7.45 -24.97 7.95
C ARG A 1052 -7.98 -25.21 6.54
N PHE A 1053 -7.22 -25.94 5.72
CA PHE A 1053 -7.56 -26.15 4.32
C PHE A 1053 -8.52 -27.34 4.11
N HIS A 1054 -8.21 -28.49 4.70
CA HIS A 1054 -9.02 -29.69 4.54
C HIS A 1054 -10.33 -29.58 5.33
N PHE A 1055 -11.41 -30.13 4.77
CA PHE A 1055 -12.74 -30.09 5.37
C PHE A 1055 -12.74 -30.61 6.83
N ASP A 1056 -12.07 -31.72 7.09
CA ASP A 1056 -11.96 -32.30 8.43
C ASP A 1056 -11.23 -31.37 9.41
N ASP A 1057 -10.22 -30.64 8.97
CA ASP A 1057 -9.52 -29.65 9.79
C ASP A 1057 -10.41 -28.45 10.11
N VAL A 1058 -11.24 -28.03 9.16
CA VAL A 1058 -12.24 -26.97 9.35
C VAL A 1058 -13.29 -27.40 10.36
N VAL A 1059 -13.81 -28.63 10.24
CA VAL A 1059 -14.76 -29.21 11.20
C VAL A 1059 -14.14 -29.32 12.59
N ALA A 1060 -12.89 -29.78 12.70
CA ALA A 1060 -12.18 -29.89 13.97
C ALA A 1060 -11.94 -28.51 14.63
N GLY A 1061 -11.76 -27.45 13.84
CA GLY A 1061 -11.61 -26.07 14.31
C GLY A 1061 -12.92 -25.29 14.47
N ALA A 1062 -14.06 -25.89 14.13
CA ALA A 1062 -15.32 -25.17 14.01
C ALA A 1062 -15.78 -24.58 15.36
N ARG A 1063 -16.17 -23.31 15.33
CA ARG A 1063 -16.83 -22.58 16.44
C ARG A 1063 -18.35 -22.53 16.28
N GLY A 1064 -18.82 -22.88 15.09
CA GLY A 1064 -20.23 -22.98 14.72
C GLY A 1064 -20.38 -22.93 13.21
N ARG A 1065 -21.58 -23.28 12.73
CA ARG A 1065 -21.97 -23.13 11.32
C ARG A 1065 -23.20 -22.25 11.17
N GLU A 1066 -23.32 -21.65 10.00
CA GLU A 1066 -24.46 -20.87 9.55
C GLU A 1066 -25.05 -21.57 8.32
N LEU A 1067 -26.38 -21.54 8.18
CA LEU A 1067 -27.10 -22.07 7.02
C LEU A 1067 -27.75 -20.92 6.24
N TYR A 1068 -27.47 -20.87 4.94
CA TYR A 1068 -28.07 -19.94 3.99
C TYR A 1068 -28.94 -20.72 3.01
N PHE A 1069 -30.16 -20.24 2.78
CA PHE A 1069 -31.14 -20.92 1.94
C PHE A 1069 -32.05 -19.93 1.24
N SER A 1070 -32.59 -20.29 0.08
CA SER A 1070 -33.65 -19.52 -0.55
C SER A 1070 -34.99 -19.79 0.18
N PRO A 1071 -35.78 -18.76 0.49
CA PRO A 1071 -37.09 -18.91 1.15
C PRO A 1071 -38.14 -19.60 0.27
#